data_AF-A0A0U0W278-F1
#
_entry.id   AF-A0A0U0W278-F1
#
_cell.length_a   1.000
_cell.length_b   1.000
_cell.length_c   1.000
_cell.angle_alpha   90.00
_cell.angle_beta   90.00
_cell.angle_gamma   90.00
#
_symmetry.space_group_name_H-M   'P 1'
#
loop_
_entity.id
_entity.type
_entity.pdbx_description
1 polymer ?
#
loop_
_entity_poly.entity_id
_entity_poly.type
_entity_poly.pdbx_seq_one_letter_code
_entity_poly.pdbx_strand_id
1 'polypeptide(L)'
;MIFTQHYLACLSQASYLIGDETTGRAVVVDPRRDIDVYLDEAAGRGLRIERVIETHIHADFLSGHLELAAATGAVISFGAVADVEFPIHPLRDGQRISLGEVTLEVLETPGHTPESICVVVYERAGDAVPYGVLTGDTLFVGDVGRPDLFVNSGVSADELAQMLHGSLRAKLLQLPDATRVFPGHGAGSACGKQLSSETSSTIGEQRRTNYALRAASVEEFVAAIADGQPARPRYFAFAAHRNRELRPLLDENSPPLLDIDDVRQRKEAGAVLLDSREPVDYAARHLRGAINIPFQGRFAEWAGTVVPPERDIVLVGDPALARESRLRLSRVGFDVVVGQLRDPAKVFMQRPDLVALTPRLTVGQLAELRGLEPHLQLVDVRNTSETADGVIPGARKVPLATLTESLTGLDPASPVIVYCATGYRSMVAASVLRSAGFDDVSDVVGGFAAWRNVGFPVADGDEIADDTPQIGPRAAKALVDAGALLLDVREPDEWCREHAPAAMLMPVDRVQNQEHELPRDRRIVVVCRSGGRSAAVTALLRHSGFDAVNLTGGMCAWAAAGLPVVNDGGAPGLVVHREAPLNCETSPGALIGSIVTPSTNFYVRNHFSTPELDPERYELTVEGIVERPLRLRLRDLHNLPAQSLVATLECAGNGRTRFDPPVDGEQWHFGAASTAEWTGVPLAELLDRAGLSACAHDVVFRGADSGIVDGATAPVRFERALSVEDARQSGALVAYAMNGEPLPLQHGRPVRLIVPGWYSVASVKWLTEIEVIGHPFEAFFQTKRYHYEFERDGEVVREPVRLQRVRALIAQPTDGAYVSPGDIVVRGVAWSGAAPIDRVDVSVGGGPWQPARLLGEPRRHSWQWWELFARCDAPGAVTVRARATDQAGNTQPDEPEWNRLGYGGNAIQTVSIVVA
;
A
#
# COMPACT_ATOMS: atom_id res chain seq x y z
N MET A 1 25.84 18.32 35.77
CA MET A 1 24.51 18.71 35.22
C MET A 1 23.96 17.56 34.39
N ILE A 2 22.67 17.24 34.55
CA ILE A 2 21.95 16.32 33.66
C ILE A 2 21.13 17.16 32.67
N PHE A 3 21.29 16.90 31.38
CA PHE A 3 20.52 17.51 30.31
C PHE A 3 20.11 16.43 29.31
N THR A 4 18.81 16.22 29.12
CA THR A 4 18.30 15.22 28.17
C THR A 4 17.22 15.83 27.29
N GLN A 5 17.38 15.66 25.98
CA GLN A 5 16.39 16.02 24.97
C GLN A 5 15.59 14.77 24.61
N HIS A 6 14.28 14.80 24.82
CA HIS A 6 13.37 13.76 24.38
C HIS A 6 12.68 14.24 23.10
N TYR A 7 12.97 13.59 21.97
CA TYR A 7 12.35 13.91 20.67
C TYR A 7 11.25 12.92 20.28
N LEU A 8 10.05 13.42 19.98
CA LEU A 8 8.90 12.65 19.55
C LEU A 8 8.72 12.81 18.03
N ALA A 9 9.24 11.85 17.27
CA ALA A 9 9.33 11.94 15.81
C ALA A 9 7.97 12.10 15.11
N CYS A 10 6.88 11.55 15.66
CA CYS A 10 5.56 11.61 15.02
C CYS A 10 4.89 12.99 15.06
N LEU A 11 5.36 13.90 15.92
CA LEU A 11 4.92 15.31 16.00
C LEU A 11 6.08 16.28 15.77
N SER A 12 7.29 15.77 15.49
CA SER A 12 8.52 16.56 15.42
C SER A 12 8.75 17.43 16.67
N GLN A 13 8.33 16.95 17.84
CA GLN A 13 8.29 17.70 19.09
C GLN A 13 9.48 17.34 19.99
N ALA A 14 10.11 18.35 20.59
CA ALA A 14 11.21 18.22 21.53
C ALA A 14 10.79 18.70 22.92
N SER A 15 11.22 17.95 23.93
CA SER A 15 11.03 18.27 25.34
C SER A 15 12.32 18.01 26.09
N TYR A 16 12.49 18.65 27.24
CA TYR A 16 13.79 18.68 27.92
C TYR A 16 13.67 18.36 29.40
N LEU A 17 14.48 17.43 29.88
CA LEU A 17 14.69 17.19 31.29
C LEU A 17 16.05 17.79 31.70
N ILE A 18 16.03 18.73 32.64
CA ILE A 18 17.22 19.41 33.16
C ILE A 18 17.32 19.15 34.66
N GLY A 19 18.43 18.58 35.09
CA GLY A 19 18.64 18.17 36.48
C GLY A 19 20.00 18.63 37.03
N ASP A 20 20.02 18.90 38.32
CA ASP A 20 21.23 19.14 39.09
C ASP A 20 21.61 17.88 39.87
N GLU A 21 22.79 17.33 39.61
CA GLU A 21 23.25 16.08 40.24
C GLU A 21 23.56 16.25 41.73
N THR A 22 23.88 17.47 42.17
CA THR A 22 24.29 17.71 43.56
C THR A 22 23.11 17.76 44.52
N THR A 23 21.97 18.28 44.05
CA THR A 23 20.75 18.46 44.83
C THR A 23 19.66 17.45 44.47
N GLY A 24 19.78 16.79 43.33
CA GLY A 24 18.73 15.95 42.75
C GLY A 24 17.53 16.75 42.22
N ARG A 25 17.58 18.09 42.14
CA ARG A 25 16.42 18.89 41.70
C ARG A 25 16.37 18.95 40.18
N ALA A 26 15.18 18.80 39.59
CA ALA A 26 14.99 18.81 38.16
C ALA A 26 13.76 19.58 37.70
N VAL A 27 13.78 20.00 36.44
CA VAL A 27 12.64 20.57 35.72
C VAL A 27 12.41 19.82 34.42
N VAL A 28 11.17 19.82 33.95
CA VAL A 28 10.82 19.41 32.60
C VAL A 28 10.32 20.62 31.83
N VAL A 29 10.76 20.77 30.58
CA VAL A 29 10.34 21.83 29.67
C VAL A 29 9.58 21.23 28.48
N ASP A 30 8.40 21.79 28.20
CA ASP A 30 7.48 21.41 27.11
C ASP A 30 7.14 19.91 27.08
N PRO A 31 6.63 19.31 28.18
CA PRO A 31 6.46 17.86 28.28
C PRO A 31 5.44 17.31 27.28
N ARG A 32 5.76 16.13 26.74
CA ARG A 32 4.79 15.26 26.07
C ARG A 32 3.65 14.90 27.01
N ARG A 33 2.50 14.58 26.43
CA ARG A 33 1.33 14.12 27.19
C ARG A 33 1.56 12.82 27.96
N ASP A 34 2.27 11.88 27.35
CA ASP A 34 2.70 10.63 27.97
C ASP A 34 4.00 10.84 28.76
N ILE A 35 3.88 10.88 30.08
CA ILE A 35 4.91 11.43 30.98
C ILE A 35 5.91 10.40 31.52
N ASP A 36 5.67 9.11 31.29
CA ASP A 36 6.46 8.01 31.88
C ASP A 36 7.95 8.15 31.58
N VAL A 37 8.29 8.61 30.37
CA VAL A 37 9.68 8.81 29.94
C VAL A 37 10.46 9.76 30.88
N TYR A 38 9.78 10.77 31.44
CA TYR A 38 10.40 11.71 32.38
C TYR A 38 10.45 11.14 33.80
N LEU A 39 9.40 10.44 34.23
CA LEU A 39 9.32 9.85 35.56
C LEU A 39 10.37 8.74 35.73
N ASP A 40 10.48 7.86 34.75
CA ASP A 40 11.43 6.74 34.75
C ASP A 40 12.87 7.25 34.73
N GLU A 41 13.17 8.26 33.91
CA GLU A 41 14.49 8.85 33.86
C GLU A 41 14.84 9.60 35.16
N ALA A 42 13.90 10.36 35.71
CA ALA A 42 14.11 11.06 36.97
C ALA A 42 14.38 10.05 38.10
N ALA A 43 13.58 8.99 38.21
CA ALA A 43 13.78 7.93 39.19
C ALA A 43 15.13 7.23 39.03
N GLY A 44 15.49 6.86 37.78
CA GLY A 44 16.75 6.19 37.46
C GLY A 44 18.00 7.02 37.78
N ARG A 45 17.88 8.35 37.82
CA ARG A 45 18.98 9.28 38.12
C ARG A 45 18.89 9.93 39.51
N GLY A 46 17.92 9.53 40.33
CA GLY A 46 17.72 10.12 41.66
C GLY A 46 17.28 11.59 41.63
N LEU A 47 16.59 12.01 40.56
CA LEU A 47 16.07 13.36 40.39
C LEU A 47 14.63 13.48 40.91
N ARG A 48 14.28 14.67 41.43
CA ARG A 48 12.92 15.09 41.76
C ARG A 48 12.51 16.23 40.84
N ILE A 49 11.55 15.97 39.97
CA ILE A 49 10.92 16.98 39.13
C ILE A 49 10.10 17.90 40.05
N GLU A 50 10.47 19.17 40.15
CA GLU A 50 9.80 20.15 41.01
C GLU A 50 9.10 21.28 40.25
N ARG A 51 9.34 21.38 38.94
CA ARG A 51 8.71 22.36 38.06
C ARG A 51 8.55 21.82 36.65
N VAL A 52 7.40 22.12 36.05
CA VAL A 52 7.16 22.02 34.61
C VAL A 52 7.17 23.44 34.04
N ILE A 53 7.99 23.68 33.03
CA ILE A 53 8.05 24.97 32.33
C ILE A 53 7.47 24.75 30.94
N GLU A 54 6.53 25.61 30.57
CA GLU A 54 5.99 25.67 29.22
C GLU A 54 6.54 26.93 28.56
N THR A 55 7.20 26.77 27.43
CA THR A 55 7.75 27.89 26.67
C THR A 55 6.63 28.74 26.09
N HIS A 56 5.48 28.15 25.78
CA HIS A 56 4.28 28.82 25.27
C HIS A 56 3.06 27.90 25.38
N ILE A 57 1.86 28.43 25.13
CA ILE A 57 0.65 27.62 24.95
C ILE A 57 0.75 26.91 23.60
N HIS A 58 1.08 25.62 23.64
CA HIS A 58 1.26 24.79 22.44
C HIS A 58 -0.04 24.66 21.63
N ALA A 59 0.08 24.73 20.31
CA ALA A 59 -1.05 24.60 19.40
C ALA A 59 -1.11 23.23 18.71
N ASP A 60 -0.01 22.52 18.57
CA ASP A 60 0.12 21.33 17.73
C ASP A 60 0.13 20.01 18.53
N PHE A 61 0.24 20.09 19.86
CA PHE A 61 0.07 18.95 20.75
C PHE A 61 -0.57 19.39 22.08
N LEU A 62 -1.11 18.42 22.81
CA LEU A 62 -1.58 18.64 24.17
C LEU A 62 -0.48 18.28 25.16
N SER A 63 -0.03 19.27 25.93
CA SER A 63 1.12 19.11 26.83
C SER A 63 0.77 18.31 28.08
N GLY A 64 1.75 17.56 28.58
CA GLY A 64 1.67 16.77 29.81
C GLY A 64 1.86 17.56 31.11
N HIS A 65 1.69 18.90 31.10
CA HIS A 65 1.92 19.73 32.29
C HIS A 65 0.99 19.36 33.46
N LEU A 66 -0.28 19.05 33.20
CA LEU A 66 -1.22 18.62 34.25
C LEU A 66 -0.87 17.23 34.76
N GLU A 67 -0.53 16.31 33.84
CA GLU A 67 -0.14 14.95 34.14
C GLU A 67 1.12 14.93 35.05
N LEU A 68 2.17 15.67 34.69
CA LEU A 68 3.39 15.77 35.50
C LEU A 68 3.13 16.44 36.85
N ALA A 69 2.37 17.53 36.87
CA ALA A 69 2.04 18.22 38.13
C ALA A 69 1.27 17.30 39.09
N ALA A 70 0.31 16.54 38.57
CA ALA A 70 -0.45 15.57 39.36
C ALA A 70 0.43 14.41 39.89
N ALA A 71 1.34 13.90 39.06
CA ALA A 71 2.21 12.78 39.42
C ALA A 71 3.33 13.15 40.41
N THR A 72 3.83 14.40 40.35
CA THR A 72 5.07 14.81 41.06
C THR A 72 4.85 15.89 42.11
N GLY A 73 3.74 16.63 42.06
CA GLY A 73 3.54 17.86 42.81
C GLY A 73 4.33 19.06 42.28
N ALA A 74 4.91 18.95 41.08
CA ALA A 74 5.64 20.04 40.42
C ALA A 74 4.73 21.26 40.18
N VAL A 75 5.30 22.46 40.31
CA VAL A 75 4.62 23.69 39.93
C VAL A 75 4.66 23.87 38.41
N ILE A 76 3.55 24.32 37.82
CA ILE A 76 3.46 24.63 36.40
C ILE A 76 3.85 26.11 36.21
N SER A 77 4.68 26.40 35.21
CA SER A 77 5.20 27.73 34.94
C SER A 77 5.09 28.08 33.45
N PHE A 78 4.58 29.28 33.17
CA PHE A 78 4.52 29.91 31.84
C PHE A 78 5.11 31.32 31.93
N GLY A 79 5.27 31.99 30.78
CA GLY A 79 5.53 33.43 30.73
C GLY A 79 4.47 34.26 31.48
N ALA A 80 4.87 35.45 31.94
CA ALA A 80 4.08 36.25 32.88
C ALA A 80 2.68 36.67 32.40
N VAL A 81 2.46 36.69 31.08
CA VAL A 81 1.21 37.12 30.42
C VAL A 81 0.34 35.95 29.95
N ALA A 82 0.69 34.71 30.30
CA ALA A 82 -0.10 33.54 29.96
C ALA A 82 -1.47 33.56 30.63
N ASP A 83 -2.51 33.20 29.87
CA ASP A 83 -3.92 33.21 30.30
C ASP A 83 -4.48 31.77 30.30
N VAL A 84 -4.50 31.15 31.48
CA VAL A 84 -4.88 29.74 31.70
C VAL A 84 -5.79 29.60 32.93
N GLU A 85 -6.58 28.52 32.98
CA GLU A 85 -7.62 28.29 34.00
C GLU A 85 -7.11 27.59 35.27
N PHE A 86 -5.86 27.12 35.26
CA PHE A 86 -5.23 26.41 36.37
C PHE A 86 -4.12 27.24 37.04
N PRO A 87 -3.77 26.95 38.31
CA PRO A 87 -2.71 27.69 38.99
C PRO A 87 -1.35 27.54 38.31
N ILE A 88 -0.71 28.66 38.02
CA ILE A 88 0.66 28.72 37.50
C ILE A 88 1.55 29.59 38.38
N HIS A 89 2.86 29.37 38.30
CA HIS A 89 3.87 30.30 38.77
C HIS A 89 4.41 31.09 37.56
N PRO A 90 4.01 32.36 37.37
CA PRO A 90 4.40 33.14 36.21
C PRO A 90 5.89 33.48 36.23
N LEU A 91 6.55 33.28 35.09
CA LEU A 91 7.97 33.55 34.89
C LEU A 91 8.17 34.90 34.19
N ARG A 92 9.09 35.71 34.72
CA ARG A 92 9.38 37.05 34.21
C ARG A 92 10.73 37.13 33.50
N ASP A 93 10.88 38.09 32.61
CA ASP A 93 12.14 38.37 31.93
C ASP A 93 13.31 38.56 32.93
N GLY A 94 14.44 37.90 32.67
CA GLY A 94 15.65 37.91 33.49
C GLY A 94 15.55 37.11 34.80
N GLN A 95 14.40 36.47 35.08
CA GLN A 95 14.24 35.67 36.29
C GLN A 95 15.19 34.46 36.26
N ARG A 96 15.95 34.27 37.35
CA ARG A 96 16.83 33.12 37.52
C ARG A 96 16.25 32.09 38.49
N ILE A 97 16.34 30.82 38.11
CA ILE A 97 15.89 29.66 38.90
C ILE A 97 17.12 28.77 39.12
N SER A 98 17.57 28.64 40.38
CA SER A 98 18.64 27.70 40.74
C SER A 98 18.06 26.33 41.09
N LEU A 99 18.62 25.29 40.47
CA LEU A 99 18.41 23.88 40.84
C LEU A 99 19.49 23.42 41.83
N GLY A 100 20.70 23.97 41.72
CA GLY A 100 21.83 23.75 42.62
C GLY A 100 23.01 24.51 42.05
N GLU A 101 23.95 23.80 41.44
CA GLU A 101 24.94 24.39 40.54
C GLU A 101 24.27 24.87 39.25
N VAL A 102 23.34 24.06 38.71
CA VAL A 102 22.60 24.39 37.49
C VAL A 102 21.65 25.56 37.73
N THR A 103 21.68 26.54 36.82
CA THR A 103 20.81 27.72 36.87
C THR A 103 20.11 27.93 35.53
N LEU A 104 18.81 28.23 35.60
CA LEU A 104 17.99 28.59 34.45
C LEU A 104 17.73 30.09 34.48
N GLU A 105 17.77 30.76 33.34
CA GLU A 105 17.38 32.16 33.18
C GLU A 105 16.28 32.27 32.13
N VAL A 106 15.21 32.99 32.48
CA VAL A 106 14.04 33.18 31.62
C VAL A 106 14.23 34.42 30.76
N LEU A 107 14.00 34.28 29.46
CA LEU A 107 13.91 35.39 28.53
C LEU A 107 12.49 35.44 27.96
N GLU A 108 11.77 36.55 28.16
CA GLU A 108 10.47 36.73 27.49
C GLU A 108 10.69 36.98 25.99
N THR A 109 10.16 36.11 25.15
CA THR A 109 10.38 36.15 23.71
C THR A 109 9.05 36.11 22.94
N PRO A 110 8.17 37.11 23.13
CA PRO A 110 6.91 37.17 22.41
C PRO A 110 7.16 37.17 20.91
N GLY A 111 6.31 36.47 20.18
CA GLY A 111 6.43 36.39 18.72
C GLY A 111 5.64 35.23 18.13
N HIS A 112 5.98 34.00 18.49
CA HIS A 112 5.15 32.84 18.12
C HIS A 112 3.79 32.90 18.85
N THR A 113 3.85 33.19 20.15
CA THR A 113 2.70 33.54 20.99
C THR A 113 3.05 34.78 21.83
N PRO A 114 2.05 35.51 22.37
CA PRO A 114 2.30 36.67 23.24
C PRO A 114 3.05 36.32 24.54
N GLU A 115 2.85 35.14 25.09
CA GLU A 115 3.44 34.68 26.36
C GLU A 115 4.74 33.89 26.20
N SER A 116 5.22 33.72 24.97
CA SER A 116 6.41 32.92 24.66
C SER A 116 7.62 33.33 25.52
N ILE A 117 8.34 32.33 26.04
CA ILE A 117 9.61 32.46 26.75
C ILE A 117 10.66 31.50 26.18
N CYS A 118 11.93 31.89 26.29
CA CYS A 118 13.08 31.01 26.13
C CYS A 118 13.75 30.76 27.49
N VAL A 119 14.35 29.58 27.67
CA VAL A 119 15.04 29.19 28.91
C VAL A 119 16.52 28.98 28.64
N VAL A 120 17.36 29.90 29.14
CA VAL A 120 18.82 29.79 29.06
C VAL A 120 19.30 28.89 30.20
N VAL A 121 20.12 27.89 29.87
CA VAL A 121 20.64 26.89 30.80
C VAL A 121 22.12 27.14 31.04
N TYR A 122 22.48 27.37 32.30
CA TYR A 122 23.86 27.48 32.75
C TYR A 122 24.21 26.23 33.57
N GLU A 123 25.34 25.60 33.26
CA GLU A 123 25.87 24.50 34.09
C GLU A 123 26.25 25.04 35.47
N ARG A 124 26.81 26.25 35.51
CA ARG A 124 27.04 27.03 36.74
C ARG A 124 26.60 28.47 36.54
N ALA A 125 26.01 29.07 37.57
CA ALA A 125 25.44 30.43 37.52
C ALA A 125 26.39 31.53 36.99
N GLY A 126 27.71 31.34 37.13
CA GLY A 126 28.75 32.29 36.73
C GLY A 126 29.40 32.01 35.36
N ASP A 127 28.95 31.00 34.61
CA ASP A 127 29.53 30.68 33.31
C ASP A 127 29.33 31.83 32.31
N ALA A 128 30.41 32.23 31.64
CA ALA A 128 30.36 33.30 30.64
C ALA A 128 29.62 32.89 29.37
N VAL A 129 29.63 31.59 29.04
CA VAL A 129 28.88 31.00 27.93
C VAL A 129 27.88 30.01 28.54
N PRO A 130 26.56 30.24 28.41
CA PRO A 130 25.58 29.25 28.84
C PRO A 130 25.73 27.96 28.04
N TYR A 131 25.36 26.83 28.65
CA TYR A 131 25.36 25.53 27.98
C TYR A 131 24.49 25.56 26.72
N GLY A 132 23.31 26.17 26.83
CA GLY A 132 22.41 26.38 25.71
C GLY A 132 21.17 27.16 26.09
N VAL A 133 20.31 27.39 25.10
CA VAL A 133 19.00 28.02 25.27
C VAL A 133 17.93 27.11 24.67
N LEU A 134 16.93 26.79 25.48
CA LEU A 134 15.69 26.16 25.03
C LEU A 134 14.82 27.26 24.42
N THR A 135 14.63 27.22 23.10
CA THR A 135 14.03 28.34 22.36
C THR A 135 12.53 28.20 22.12
N GLY A 136 11.92 27.09 22.58
CA GLY A 136 10.54 26.76 22.23
C GLY A 136 10.31 26.93 20.74
N ASP A 137 9.24 27.64 20.40
CA ASP A 137 8.90 27.98 19.02
C ASP A 137 9.30 29.42 18.64
N THR A 138 10.17 30.08 19.40
CA THR A 138 10.72 31.40 18.99
C THR A 138 11.76 31.25 17.87
N LEU A 139 12.73 30.34 18.03
CA LEU A 139 13.82 30.14 17.07
C LEU A 139 14.01 28.63 16.83
N PHE A 140 13.97 28.21 15.56
CA PHE A 140 14.25 26.86 15.13
C PHE A 140 15.64 26.73 14.50
N VAL A 141 16.06 25.50 14.21
CA VAL A 141 17.25 25.28 13.38
C VAL A 141 16.91 25.58 11.92
N GLY A 142 17.39 26.72 11.43
CA GLY A 142 17.21 27.18 10.05
C GLY A 142 15.94 28.02 9.81
N ASP A 143 15.10 28.20 10.83
CA ASP A 143 13.80 28.90 10.72
C ASP A 143 13.40 29.60 12.03
N VAL A 144 12.23 30.23 12.08
CA VAL A 144 11.61 30.86 13.26
C VAL A 144 10.14 30.46 13.38
N GLY A 145 9.53 30.68 14.55
CA GLY A 145 8.11 30.42 14.76
C GLY A 145 7.21 31.22 13.84
N ARG A 146 6.15 30.59 13.33
CA ARG A 146 5.11 31.30 12.59
C ARG A 146 4.29 32.23 13.53
N PRO A 147 3.95 33.46 13.10
CA PRO A 147 3.27 34.45 13.95
C PRO A 147 1.73 34.48 13.77
N ASP A 148 1.13 33.55 13.02
CA ASP A 148 -0.27 33.62 12.55
C ASP A 148 -1.23 32.62 13.23
N LEU A 149 -0.76 31.83 14.20
CA LEU A 149 -1.62 30.85 14.89
C LEU A 149 -2.55 31.49 15.94
N PHE A 150 -2.16 32.65 16.49
CA PHE A 150 -2.80 33.26 17.65
C PHE A 150 -3.69 34.48 17.31
N VAL A 151 -4.02 34.70 16.02
CA VAL A 151 -4.73 35.91 15.54
C VAL A 151 -6.12 36.13 16.18
N ASN A 152 -6.72 35.08 16.75
CA ASN A 152 -8.03 35.16 17.44
C ASN A 152 -7.96 35.73 18.88
N SER A 153 -6.78 36.09 19.40
CA SER A 153 -6.61 36.68 20.74
C SER A 153 -6.66 38.21 20.78
N GLY A 154 -6.84 38.86 19.62
CA GLY A 154 -6.82 40.33 19.50
C GLY A 154 -5.46 40.92 19.13
N VAL A 155 -4.45 40.08 18.87
CA VAL A 155 -3.14 40.49 18.32
C VAL A 155 -3.02 39.98 16.88
N SER A 156 -2.66 40.85 15.95
CA SER A 156 -2.49 40.51 14.54
C SER A 156 -1.20 39.73 14.27
N ALA A 157 -1.16 39.01 13.15
CA ALA A 157 0.04 38.28 12.72
C ALA A 157 1.25 39.22 12.49
N ASP A 158 1.01 40.44 11.98
CA ASP A 158 2.05 41.44 11.77
C ASP A 158 2.62 41.95 13.10
N GLU A 159 1.77 42.16 14.11
CA GLU A 159 2.22 42.55 15.45
C GLU A 159 3.08 41.45 16.09
N LEU A 160 2.65 40.19 15.99
CA LEU A 160 3.41 39.03 16.46
C LEU A 160 4.75 38.88 15.71
N ALA A 161 4.77 39.10 14.40
CA ALA A 161 5.99 39.11 13.60
C ALA A 161 6.98 40.21 14.04
N GLN A 162 6.50 41.41 14.35
CA GLN A 162 7.33 42.50 14.88
C GLN A 162 7.88 42.18 16.27
N MET A 163 7.06 41.60 17.15
CA MET A 163 7.50 41.12 18.46
C MET A 163 8.59 40.05 18.32
N LEU A 164 8.39 39.08 17.43
CA LEU A 164 9.36 38.01 17.16
C LEU A 164 10.72 38.58 16.71
N HIS A 165 10.71 39.53 15.77
CA HIS A 165 11.92 40.22 15.33
C HIS A 165 12.65 40.90 16.51
N GLY A 166 11.90 41.60 17.36
CA GLY A 166 12.41 42.22 18.58
C GLY A 166 13.05 41.21 19.54
N SER A 167 12.35 40.12 19.84
CA SER A 167 12.81 39.03 20.70
C SER A 167 14.11 38.39 20.21
N LEU A 168 14.21 38.14 18.89
CA LEU A 168 15.41 37.56 18.28
C LEU A 168 16.61 38.50 18.39
N ARG A 169 16.45 39.78 18.02
CA ARG A 169 17.56 40.75 17.95
C ARG A 169 17.99 41.25 19.32
N ALA A 170 17.04 41.57 20.20
CA ALA A 170 17.31 42.20 21.49
C ALA A 170 17.69 41.19 22.58
N LYS A 171 17.35 39.90 22.43
CA LYS A 171 17.60 38.88 23.45
C LYS A 171 18.43 37.71 22.94
N LEU A 172 17.89 36.88 22.05
CA LEU A 172 18.56 35.63 21.64
C LEU A 172 19.91 35.88 20.94
N LEU A 173 19.99 36.87 20.05
CA LEU A 173 21.23 37.20 19.35
C LEU A 173 22.26 37.98 20.21
N GLN A 174 21.91 38.33 21.46
CA GLN A 174 22.86 38.87 22.44
C GLN A 174 23.60 37.77 23.19
N LEU A 175 23.13 36.51 23.12
CA LEU A 175 23.84 35.37 23.70
C LEU A 175 25.15 35.11 22.94
N PRO A 176 26.20 34.59 23.60
CA PRO A 176 27.44 34.22 22.94
C PRO A 176 27.21 33.22 21.80
N ASP A 177 27.96 33.36 20.71
CA ASP A 177 27.79 32.53 19.51
C ASP A 177 27.94 31.02 19.77
N ALA A 178 28.72 30.64 20.78
CA ALA A 178 28.91 29.25 21.20
C ALA A 178 27.72 28.66 21.98
N THR A 179 26.74 29.48 22.37
CA THR A 179 25.51 29.03 23.05
C THR A 179 24.74 28.09 22.14
N ARG A 180 24.44 26.89 22.63
CA ARG A 180 23.67 25.88 21.88
C ARG A 180 22.20 26.28 21.81
N VAL A 181 21.55 25.97 20.70
CA VAL A 181 20.12 26.26 20.45
C VAL A 181 19.36 24.94 20.45
N PHE A 182 18.29 24.89 21.25
CA PHE A 182 17.46 23.71 21.46
C PHE A 182 15.97 24.09 21.29
N PRO A 183 15.41 23.90 20.08
CA PRO A 183 14.03 24.29 19.79
C PRO A 183 12.97 23.31 20.28
N GLY A 184 11.72 23.79 20.39
CA GLY A 184 10.55 22.95 20.68
C GLY A 184 10.17 22.01 19.53
N HIS A 185 10.55 22.33 18.29
CA HIS A 185 10.23 21.53 17.10
C HIS A 185 11.39 21.37 16.11
N GLY A 186 11.31 20.34 15.26
CA GLY A 186 12.24 20.07 14.15
C GLY A 186 11.54 19.72 12.83
N ALA A 187 12.30 19.19 11.86
CA ALA A 187 11.84 18.93 10.50
C ALA A 187 10.43 18.31 10.41
N GLY A 188 9.59 18.95 9.62
CA GLY A 188 8.22 18.53 9.31
C GLY A 188 7.15 18.97 10.32
N SER A 189 7.46 19.75 11.36
CA SER A 189 6.42 20.44 12.13
C SER A 189 5.71 21.50 11.27
N ALA A 190 4.40 21.70 11.50
CA ALA A 190 3.62 22.78 10.87
C ALA A 190 3.75 24.14 11.59
N CYS A 191 4.54 24.20 12.68
CA CYS A 191 4.86 25.43 13.41
C CYS A 191 5.91 26.33 12.72
N GLY A 192 6.56 25.84 11.66
CA GLY A 192 7.43 26.65 10.80
C GLY A 192 7.46 26.16 9.35
N LYS A 193 8.20 26.89 8.51
CA LYS A 193 8.24 26.77 7.05
C LYS A 193 9.34 25.82 6.55
N GLN A 194 10.54 25.89 7.13
CA GLN A 194 11.77 25.23 6.65
C GLN A 194 12.64 24.71 7.80
N LEU A 195 12.06 23.91 8.71
CA LEU A 195 12.82 23.33 9.82
C LEU A 195 13.83 22.28 9.35
N SER A 196 15.06 22.37 9.87
CA SER A 196 16.12 21.39 9.66
C SER A 196 15.84 20.04 10.35
N SER A 197 16.44 18.97 9.83
CA SER A 197 16.45 17.65 10.48
C SER A 197 17.37 17.59 11.71
N GLU A 198 18.27 18.57 11.84
CA GLU A 198 19.13 18.73 13.03
C GLU A 198 18.28 19.15 14.24
N THR A 199 18.45 18.47 15.37
CA THR A 199 17.67 18.72 16.61
C THR A 199 18.29 19.77 17.53
N SER A 200 19.46 20.32 17.15
CA SER A 200 20.13 21.42 17.86
C SER A 200 21.08 22.19 16.93
N SER A 201 21.45 23.41 17.32
CA SER A 201 22.43 24.26 16.61
C SER A 201 23.18 25.15 17.59
N THR A 202 23.74 26.28 17.14
CA THR A 202 24.29 27.34 17.98
C THR A 202 23.80 28.72 17.54
N ILE A 203 23.84 29.70 18.44
CA ILE A 203 23.48 31.09 18.13
C ILE A 203 24.31 31.65 16.98
N GLY A 204 25.62 31.38 16.96
CA GLY A 204 26.52 31.84 15.90
C GLY A 204 26.18 31.23 14.54
N GLU A 205 25.84 29.94 14.52
CA GLU A 205 25.43 29.26 13.29
C GLU A 205 24.10 29.82 12.77
N GLN A 206 23.08 29.93 13.63
CA GLN A 206 21.79 30.50 13.25
C GLN A 206 21.94 31.95 12.75
N ARG A 207 22.75 32.79 13.41
CA ARG A 207 23.05 34.16 12.97
C ARG A 207 23.59 34.19 11.53
N ARG A 208 24.36 33.18 11.13
CA ARG A 208 25.00 33.08 9.81
C ARG A 208 24.08 32.50 8.74
N THR A 209 23.29 31.48 9.06
CA THR A 209 22.59 30.66 8.06
C THR A 209 21.08 30.80 8.06
N ASN A 210 20.45 31.18 9.17
CA ASN A 210 19.00 31.30 9.27
C ASN A 210 18.50 32.48 8.40
N TYR A 211 17.62 32.19 7.44
CA TYR A 211 17.18 33.17 6.46
C TYR A 211 16.47 34.35 7.11
N ALA A 212 15.67 34.10 8.16
CA ALA A 212 14.91 35.14 8.84
C ALA A 212 15.84 36.11 9.58
N LEU A 213 16.96 35.62 10.13
CA LEU A 213 17.94 36.44 10.83
C LEU A 213 18.80 37.30 9.91
N ARG A 214 18.72 37.09 8.59
CA ARG A 214 19.45 37.86 7.57
C ARG A 214 18.65 39.04 7.00
N ALA A 215 17.36 39.16 7.31
CA ALA A 215 16.55 40.30 6.90
C ALA A 215 17.18 41.63 7.36
N ALA A 216 17.26 42.62 6.45
CA ALA A 216 17.91 43.90 6.71
C ALA A 216 16.99 44.91 7.42
N SER A 217 15.67 44.69 7.35
CA SER A 217 14.65 45.48 8.05
C SER A 217 13.56 44.60 8.68
N VAL A 218 12.73 45.20 9.54
CA VAL A 218 11.57 44.50 10.14
C VAL A 218 10.52 44.17 9.09
N GLU A 219 10.34 45.02 8.08
CA GLU A 219 9.40 44.80 6.97
C GLU A 219 9.83 43.61 6.11
N GLU A 220 11.13 43.51 5.80
CA GLU A 220 11.68 42.35 5.11
C GLU A 220 11.52 41.07 5.93
N PHE A 221 11.69 41.16 7.26
CA PHE A 221 11.49 40.02 8.16
C PHE A 221 10.03 39.55 8.14
N VAL A 222 9.07 40.46 8.34
CA VAL A 222 7.63 40.16 8.34
C VAL A 222 7.23 39.51 7.02
N ALA A 223 7.65 40.08 5.89
CA ALA A 223 7.35 39.52 4.57
C ALA A 223 7.95 38.11 4.38
N ALA A 224 9.20 37.90 4.82
CA ALA A 224 9.88 36.62 4.66
C ALA A 224 9.25 35.49 5.50
N ILE A 225 8.72 35.79 6.68
CA ILE A 225 8.07 34.79 7.53
C ILE A 225 6.57 34.64 7.25
N ALA A 226 5.92 35.62 6.61
CA ALA A 226 4.53 35.47 6.16
C ALA A 226 4.43 34.62 4.88
N ASP A 227 5.42 34.71 3.99
CA ASP A 227 5.44 33.98 2.73
C ASP A 227 5.56 32.46 2.92
N GLY A 228 4.78 31.69 2.15
CA GLY A 228 4.93 30.24 2.03
C GLY A 228 4.65 29.42 3.29
N GLN A 229 3.96 29.98 4.29
CA GLN A 229 3.55 29.24 5.48
C GLN A 229 2.59 28.08 5.14
N PRO A 230 2.71 26.93 5.83
CA PRO A 230 1.81 25.81 5.59
C PRO A 230 0.39 26.14 6.07
N ALA A 231 -0.61 25.53 5.43
CA ALA A 231 -2.00 25.64 5.86
C ALA A 231 -2.13 25.19 7.32
N ARG A 232 -2.88 25.96 8.11
CA ARG A 232 -3.10 25.68 9.53
C ARG A 232 -4.01 24.45 9.68
N PRO A 233 -3.58 23.38 10.35
CA PRO A 233 -4.46 22.27 10.66
C PRO A 233 -5.57 22.72 11.62
N ARG A 234 -6.80 22.25 11.40
CA ARG A 234 -7.97 22.67 12.19
C ARG A 234 -7.82 22.39 13.68
N TYR A 235 -7.21 21.27 14.06
CA TYR A 235 -7.02 20.93 15.48
C TYR A 235 -6.09 21.89 16.22
N PHE A 236 -5.32 22.76 15.54
CA PHE A 236 -4.39 23.65 16.23
C PHE A 236 -5.10 24.60 17.20
N ALA A 237 -6.24 25.15 16.77
CA ALA A 237 -7.05 25.99 17.63
C ALA A 237 -7.63 25.20 18.81
N PHE A 238 -8.00 23.94 18.57
CA PHE A 238 -8.53 23.04 19.58
C PHE A 238 -7.47 22.68 20.64
N ALA A 239 -6.28 22.23 20.24
CA ALA A 239 -5.22 21.89 21.18
C ALA A 239 -4.72 23.12 21.97
N ALA A 240 -4.56 24.28 21.32
CA ALA A 240 -4.25 25.53 22.02
C ALA A 240 -5.29 25.91 23.08
N HIS A 241 -6.58 25.74 22.77
CA HIS A 241 -7.64 25.96 23.75
C HIS A 241 -7.55 24.96 24.91
N ARG A 242 -7.42 23.67 24.59
CA ARG A 242 -7.33 22.58 25.59
C ARG A 242 -6.11 22.69 26.51
N ASN A 243 -5.00 23.28 26.05
CA ASN A 243 -3.81 23.55 26.86
C ASN A 243 -3.99 24.70 27.87
N ARG A 244 -5.09 25.48 27.75
CA ARG A 244 -5.43 26.55 28.70
C ARG A 244 -6.43 26.10 29.76
N GLU A 245 -7.16 25.03 29.48
CA GLU A 245 -8.24 24.54 30.34
C GLU A 245 -7.73 23.68 31.50
N LEU A 246 -8.42 23.75 32.64
CA LEU A 246 -8.29 22.70 33.65
C LEU A 246 -9.06 21.46 33.19
N ARG A 247 -8.34 20.47 32.65
CA ARG A 247 -8.91 19.31 31.96
C ARG A 247 -8.64 17.98 32.68
N PRO A 248 -9.40 16.91 32.35
CA PRO A 248 -9.07 15.56 32.79
C PRO A 248 -7.65 15.15 32.36
N LEU A 249 -7.03 14.32 33.20
CA LEU A 249 -5.75 13.67 32.90
C LEU A 249 -5.93 12.61 31.82
N LEU A 250 -4.83 12.24 31.18
CA LEU A 250 -4.75 11.17 30.19
C LEU A 250 -5.39 9.85 30.70
N ASP A 251 -6.31 9.29 29.92
CA ASP A 251 -6.82 7.94 30.12
C ASP A 251 -5.96 6.92 29.35
N GLU A 252 -5.16 6.16 30.10
CA GLU A 252 -4.25 5.16 29.56
C GLU A 252 -4.87 3.76 29.32
N ASN A 253 -6.16 3.61 29.62
CA ASN A 253 -6.84 2.34 29.43
C ASN A 253 -7.05 2.04 27.95
N SER A 254 -6.97 0.76 27.58
CA SER A 254 -7.37 0.30 26.26
C SER A 254 -8.85 0.61 26.00
N PRO A 255 -9.22 1.09 24.80
CA PRO A 255 -10.62 1.30 24.48
C PRO A 255 -11.37 -0.04 24.46
N PRO A 256 -12.68 -0.06 24.76
CA PRO A 256 -13.46 -1.28 24.80
C PRO A 256 -13.56 -1.93 23.41
N LEU A 257 -13.52 -3.27 23.37
CA LEU A 257 -13.70 -4.02 22.14
C LEU A 257 -15.19 -4.14 21.78
N LEU A 258 -15.56 -3.60 20.63
CA LEU A 258 -16.92 -3.54 20.10
C LEU A 258 -17.15 -4.63 19.06
N ASP A 259 -18.38 -5.15 19.01
CA ASP A 259 -18.84 -5.90 17.85
C ASP A 259 -19.31 -4.96 16.72
N ILE A 260 -19.69 -5.53 15.58
CA ILE A 260 -20.07 -4.70 14.42
C ILE A 260 -21.38 -3.93 14.63
N ASP A 261 -22.31 -4.43 15.43
CA ASP A 261 -23.59 -3.75 15.64
C ASP A 261 -23.40 -2.57 16.61
N ASP A 262 -22.55 -2.73 17.63
CA ASP A 262 -22.06 -1.65 18.50
C ASP A 262 -21.34 -0.54 17.72
N VAL A 263 -20.49 -0.92 16.76
CA VAL A 263 -19.78 0.03 15.90
C VAL A 263 -20.75 0.81 15.03
N ARG A 264 -21.76 0.13 14.45
CA ARG A 264 -22.80 0.77 13.63
C ARG A 264 -23.63 1.75 14.44
N GLN A 265 -24.07 1.37 15.64
CA GLN A 265 -24.84 2.26 16.52
C GLN A 265 -24.06 3.54 16.83
N ARG A 266 -22.77 3.44 17.13
CA ARG A 266 -21.91 4.60 17.41
C ARG A 266 -21.70 5.46 16.17
N LYS A 267 -21.50 4.84 15.00
CA LYS A 267 -21.41 5.56 13.73
C LYS A 267 -22.70 6.34 13.45
N GLU A 268 -23.87 5.72 13.65
CA GLU A 268 -25.18 6.37 13.49
C GLU A 268 -25.39 7.51 14.50
N ALA A 269 -24.82 7.40 15.70
CA ALA A 269 -24.78 8.48 16.71
C ALA A 269 -23.76 9.59 16.37
N GLY A 270 -22.98 9.44 15.30
CA GLY A 270 -22.05 10.45 14.80
C GLY A 270 -20.57 10.15 15.03
N ALA A 271 -20.20 9.00 15.59
CA ALA A 271 -18.79 8.62 15.75
C ALA A 271 -18.09 8.43 14.39
N VAL A 272 -16.83 8.84 14.33
CA VAL A 272 -15.96 8.63 13.17
C VAL A 272 -15.34 7.24 13.24
N LEU A 273 -15.43 6.50 12.15
CA LEU A 273 -14.70 5.24 11.99
C LEU A 273 -13.30 5.56 11.47
N LEU A 274 -12.29 5.38 12.32
CA LEU A 274 -10.89 5.65 11.98
C LEU A 274 -10.17 4.33 11.71
N ASP A 275 -9.88 4.06 10.43
CA ASP A 275 -9.20 2.86 9.98
C ASP A 275 -7.69 3.05 9.95
N SER A 276 -6.97 2.40 10.86
CA SER A 276 -5.54 2.59 11.05
C SER A 276 -4.65 1.65 10.23
N ARG A 277 -5.24 0.84 9.34
CA ARG A 277 -4.51 -0.11 8.49
C ARG A 277 -3.76 0.59 7.36
N GLU A 278 -2.83 -0.13 6.74
CA GLU A 278 -2.08 0.39 5.60
C GLU A 278 -3.00 0.64 4.38
N PRO A 279 -2.66 1.62 3.50
CA PRO A 279 -3.50 2.01 2.37
C PRO A 279 -3.92 0.86 1.46
N VAL A 280 -3.05 -0.15 1.29
CA VAL A 280 -3.33 -1.34 0.46
C VAL A 280 -4.40 -2.21 1.08
N ASP A 281 -4.35 -2.43 2.39
CA ASP A 281 -5.34 -3.26 3.11
C ASP A 281 -6.70 -2.58 3.19
N TYR A 282 -6.71 -1.26 3.41
CA TYR A 282 -7.91 -0.44 3.37
C TYR A 282 -8.55 -0.44 1.97
N ALA A 283 -7.74 -0.24 0.92
CA ALA A 283 -8.23 -0.23 -0.46
C ALA A 283 -8.84 -1.58 -0.87
N ALA A 284 -8.23 -2.69 -0.42
CA ALA A 284 -8.73 -4.03 -0.69
C ALA A 284 -10.13 -4.25 -0.09
N ARG A 285 -10.35 -3.91 1.20
CA ARG A 285 -11.67 -3.92 1.86
C ARG A 285 -11.66 -3.02 3.11
N HIS A 286 -12.70 -2.20 3.27
CA HIS A 286 -12.89 -1.36 4.47
C HIS A 286 -14.38 -1.13 4.78
N LEU A 287 -14.71 -0.72 6.01
CA LEU A 287 -16.09 -0.32 6.35
C LEU A 287 -16.50 0.94 5.60
N ARG A 288 -17.70 0.95 5.02
CA ARG A 288 -18.25 2.14 4.33
C ARG A 288 -18.23 3.35 5.26
N GLY A 289 -17.68 4.46 4.77
CA GLY A 289 -17.55 5.71 5.53
C GLY A 289 -16.45 5.72 6.59
N ALA A 290 -15.54 4.75 6.58
CA ALA A 290 -14.31 4.82 7.38
C ALA A 290 -13.25 5.70 6.72
N ILE A 291 -12.59 6.52 7.53
CA ILE A 291 -11.46 7.37 7.14
C ILE A 291 -10.17 6.59 7.40
N ASN A 292 -9.32 6.44 6.39
CA ASN A 292 -8.05 5.74 6.51
C ASN A 292 -6.94 6.70 6.93
N ILE A 293 -6.30 6.41 8.05
CA ILE A 293 -5.08 7.08 8.50
C ILE A 293 -4.12 6.00 8.97
N PRO A 294 -3.14 5.60 8.15
CA PRO A 294 -2.23 4.53 8.50
C PRO A 294 -1.53 4.81 9.83
N PHE A 295 -1.43 3.78 10.67
CA PHE A 295 -0.88 3.89 12.02
C PHE A 295 0.61 4.31 12.04
N GLN A 296 1.37 3.92 11.02
CA GLN A 296 2.78 4.26 10.91
C GLN A 296 2.97 5.73 10.53
N GLY A 297 3.99 6.36 11.13
CA GLY A 297 4.35 7.76 10.87
C GLY A 297 3.51 8.77 11.66
N ARG A 298 2.96 9.77 10.97
CA ARG A 298 2.30 10.97 11.53
C ARG A 298 0.80 10.76 11.82
N PHE A 299 0.45 9.59 12.36
CA PHE A 299 -0.94 9.17 12.59
C PHE A 299 -1.79 10.20 13.34
N ALA A 300 -1.28 10.71 14.47
CA ALA A 300 -1.99 11.67 15.31
C ALA A 300 -2.22 13.01 14.60
N GLU A 301 -1.19 13.55 13.95
CA GLU A 301 -1.26 14.80 13.21
C GLU A 301 -2.27 14.73 12.07
N TRP A 302 -2.24 13.64 11.29
CA TRP A 302 -3.21 13.47 10.21
C TRP A 302 -4.63 13.28 10.72
N ALA A 303 -4.82 12.56 11.83
CA ALA A 303 -6.12 12.47 12.50
C ALA A 303 -6.61 13.85 12.93
N GLY A 304 -5.77 14.65 13.61
CA GLY A 304 -6.09 16.02 13.97
C GLY A 304 -6.41 16.92 12.77
N THR A 305 -5.82 16.62 11.62
CA THR A 305 -6.03 17.40 10.39
C THR A 305 -7.40 17.13 9.77
N VAL A 306 -7.88 15.88 9.74
CA VAL A 306 -9.06 15.50 8.96
C VAL A 306 -10.27 15.08 9.79
N VAL A 307 -10.08 14.73 11.06
CA VAL A 307 -11.15 14.34 11.98
C VAL A 307 -11.59 15.58 12.77
N PRO A 308 -12.89 15.90 12.83
CA PRO A 308 -13.37 16.98 13.69
C PRO A 308 -13.11 16.65 15.17
N PRO A 309 -12.54 17.59 15.96
CA PRO A 309 -12.09 17.30 17.33
C PRO A 309 -13.24 16.99 18.30
N GLU A 310 -14.47 17.37 17.97
CA GLU A 310 -15.65 17.14 18.82
C GLU A 310 -16.29 15.76 18.62
N ARG A 311 -15.79 14.96 17.67
CA ARG A 311 -16.39 13.67 17.29
C ARG A 311 -15.75 12.52 18.08
N ASP A 312 -16.60 11.64 18.59
CA ASP A 312 -16.17 10.33 19.12
C ASP A 312 -15.46 9.51 18.04
N ILE A 313 -14.43 8.76 18.43
CA ILE A 313 -13.67 7.89 17.53
C ILE A 313 -13.91 6.42 17.86
N VAL A 314 -14.21 5.64 16.83
CA VAL A 314 -14.14 4.17 16.85
C VAL A 314 -12.98 3.74 15.97
N LEU A 315 -12.05 2.98 16.55
CA LEU A 315 -10.89 2.46 15.84
C LEU A 315 -11.26 1.21 15.05
N VAL A 316 -10.74 1.11 13.83
CA VAL A 316 -10.84 -0.04 12.93
C VAL A 316 -9.42 -0.44 12.53
N GLY A 317 -9.04 -1.69 12.75
CA GLY A 317 -7.66 -2.16 12.54
C GLY A 317 -7.26 -3.20 13.56
N ASP A 318 -5.96 -3.42 13.74
CA ASP A 318 -5.45 -4.39 14.69
C ASP A 318 -5.78 -3.99 16.14
N PRO A 319 -6.59 -4.78 16.88
CA PRO A 319 -6.92 -4.49 18.28
C PRO A 319 -5.68 -4.43 19.18
N ALA A 320 -4.57 -5.07 18.83
CA ALA A 320 -3.32 -5.00 19.57
C ALA A 320 -2.73 -3.58 19.60
N LEU A 321 -3.05 -2.75 18.61
CA LEU A 321 -2.59 -1.36 18.51
C LEU A 321 -3.56 -0.37 19.17
N ALA A 322 -4.72 -0.80 19.64
CA ALA A 322 -5.79 0.10 20.06
C ALA A 322 -5.41 1.05 21.22
N ARG A 323 -4.65 0.54 22.21
CA ARG A 323 -4.14 1.37 23.32
C ARG A 323 -3.18 2.45 22.83
N GLU A 324 -2.23 2.07 21.99
CA GLU A 324 -1.24 3.00 21.43
C GLU A 324 -1.88 4.00 20.48
N SER A 325 -2.87 3.59 19.68
CA SER A 325 -3.66 4.50 18.84
C SER A 325 -4.38 5.55 19.68
N ARG A 326 -5.02 5.15 20.77
CA ARG A 326 -5.66 6.08 21.72
C ARG A 326 -4.64 7.04 22.33
N LEU A 327 -3.50 6.52 22.79
CA LEU A 327 -2.42 7.32 23.34
C LEU A 327 -1.93 8.37 22.32
N ARG A 328 -1.67 7.97 21.07
CA ARG A 328 -1.22 8.88 20.02
C ARG A 328 -2.25 9.95 19.69
N LEU A 329 -3.53 9.59 19.57
CA LEU A 329 -4.63 10.54 19.37
C LEU A 329 -4.72 11.55 20.52
N SER A 330 -4.54 11.09 21.76
CA SER A 330 -4.51 11.99 22.91
C SER A 330 -3.38 13.02 22.82
N ARG A 331 -2.24 12.74 22.18
CA ARG A 331 -1.16 13.73 22.03
C ARG A 331 -1.57 14.97 21.24
N VAL A 332 -2.63 14.90 20.43
CA VAL A 332 -3.21 16.05 19.69
C VAL A 332 -4.58 16.47 20.24
N GLY A 333 -4.95 15.99 21.43
CA GLY A 333 -6.17 16.37 22.16
C GLY A 333 -7.40 15.47 21.92
N PHE A 334 -7.28 14.42 21.11
CA PHE A 334 -8.40 13.54 20.75
C PHE A 334 -8.57 12.42 21.79
N ASP A 335 -9.18 12.77 22.92
CA ASP A 335 -9.32 11.90 24.11
C ASP A 335 -10.42 10.86 24.00
N VAL A 336 -11.43 11.14 23.18
CA VAL A 336 -12.70 10.40 23.17
C VAL A 336 -12.66 9.27 22.15
N VAL A 337 -11.91 8.22 22.47
CA VAL A 337 -11.92 6.94 21.74
C VAL A 337 -12.89 5.98 22.42
N VAL A 338 -14.08 5.82 21.84
CA VAL A 338 -15.22 5.11 22.45
C VAL A 338 -15.22 3.60 22.18
N GLY A 339 -14.30 3.10 21.37
CA GLY A 339 -14.09 1.67 21.19
C GLY A 339 -13.19 1.28 20.02
N GLN A 340 -12.92 -0.01 19.93
CA GLN A 340 -12.13 -0.66 18.89
C GLN A 340 -12.95 -1.81 18.31
N LEU A 341 -13.04 -1.92 16.98
CA LEU A 341 -13.66 -3.08 16.35
C LEU A 341 -12.87 -4.36 16.69
N ARG A 342 -13.55 -5.36 17.24
CA ARG A 342 -12.94 -6.58 17.78
C ARG A 342 -12.23 -7.44 16.75
N ASP A 343 -12.85 -7.66 15.59
CA ASP A 343 -12.33 -8.58 14.57
C ASP A 343 -12.69 -8.05 13.16
N PRO A 344 -11.92 -7.07 12.66
CA PRO A 344 -12.18 -6.48 11.35
C PRO A 344 -12.17 -7.51 10.23
N ALA A 345 -11.23 -8.47 10.26
CA ALA A 345 -11.11 -9.50 9.22
C ALA A 345 -12.37 -10.36 9.12
N LYS A 346 -12.88 -10.85 10.25
CA LYS A 346 -14.14 -11.60 10.30
C LYS A 346 -15.32 -10.76 9.81
N VAL A 347 -15.42 -9.50 10.25
CA VAL A 347 -16.49 -8.60 9.81
C VAL A 347 -16.44 -8.38 8.29
N PHE A 348 -15.27 -8.15 7.71
CA PHE A 348 -15.14 -7.92 6.26
C PHE A 348 -15.45 -9.15 5.42
N MET A 349 -15.36 -10.35 6.00
CA MET A 349 -15.77 -11.59 5.35
C MET A 349 -17.28 -11.84 5.50
N GLN A 350 -17.84 -11.60 6.69
CA GLN A 350 -19.21 -11.99 7.02
C GLN A 350 -20.27 -10.93 6.69
N ARG A 351 -19.87 -9.67 6.52
CA ARG A 351 -20.77 -8.52 6.27
C ARG A 351 -20.36 -7.75 5.01
N PRO A 352 -20.47 -8.37 3.82
CA PRO A 352 -20.14 -7.71 2.55
C PRO A 352 -21.00 -6.47 2.28
N ASP A 353 -22.20 -6.39 2.89
CA ASP A 353 -23.10 -5.24 2.84
C ASP A 353 -22.50 -3.98 3.48
N LEU A 354 -21.62 -4.14 4.47
CA LEU A 354 -21.03 -3.04 5.23
C LEU A 354 -19.69 -2.57 4.69
N VAL A 355 -19.10 -3.28 3.73
CA VAL A 355 -17.76 -3.00 3.20
C VAL A 355 -17.80 -2.39 1.81
N ALA A 356 -16.71 -1.70 1.48
CA ALA A 356 -16.41 -1.20 0.14
C ALA A 356 -14.97 -1.56 -0.24
N LEU A 357 -14.72 -1.53 -1.55
CA LEU A 357 -13.38 -1.55 -2.14
C LEU A 357 -13.11 -0.16 -2.70
N THR A 358 -11.84 0.24 -2.71
CA THR A 358 -11.42 1.51 -3.29
C THR A 358 -10.44 1.26 -4.43
N PRO A 359 -10.72 1.72 -5.64
CA PRO A 359 -9.75 1.71 -6.72
C PRO A 359 -8.61 2.69 -6.43
N ARG A 360 -7.38 2.25 -6.74
CA ARG A 360 -6.18 3.09 -6.76
C ARG A 360 -5.62 3.07 -8.18
N LEU A 361 -5.23 4.22 -8.70
CA LEU A 361 -4.80 4.37 -10.08
C LEU A 361 -3.28 4.51 -10.17
N THR A 362 -2.67 3.89 -11.17
CA THR A 362 -1.31 4.25 -11.59
C THR A 362 -1.33 5.56 -12.38
N VAL A 363 -0.17 6.20 -12.54
CA VAL A 363 -0.07 7.45 -13.33
C VAL A 363 -0.44 7.25 -14.79
N GLY A 364 -0.18 6.07 -15.37
CA GLY A 364 -0.62 5.70 -16.72
C GLY A 364 -2.14 5.58 -16.81
N GLN A 365 -2.78 4.92 -15.83
CA GLN A 365 -4.25 4.81 -15.77
C GLN A 365 -4.91 6.19 -15.63
N LEU A 366 -4.35 7.08 -14.80
CA LEU A 366 -4.82 8.47 -14.70
C LEU A 366 -4.72 9.19 -16.05
N ALA A 367 -3.56 9.11 -16.73
CA ALA A 367 -3.37 9.76 -18.02
C ALA A 367 -4.33 9.24 -19.10
N GLU A 368 -4.70 7.95 -19.05
CA GLU A 368 -5.73 7.39 -19.92
C GLU A 368 -7.12 7.92 -19.59
N LEU A 369 -7.49 7.89 -18.30
CA LEU A 369 -8.82 8.29 -17.83
C LEU A 369 -9.09 9.77 -18.11
N ARG A 370 -8.07 10.64 -18.00
CA ARG A 370 -8.15 12.06 -18.38
C ARG A 370 -8.53 12.28 -19.85
N GLY A 371 -8.20 11.35 -20.74
CA GLY A 371 -8.58 11.42 -22.16
C GLY A 371 -9.98 10.86 -22.44
N LEU A 372 -10.56 10.11 -21.51
CA LEU A 372 -11.86 9.44 -21.66
C LEU A 372 -13.00 10.17 -20.94
N GLU A 373 -12.70 10.74 -19.76
CA GLU A 373 -13.71 11.32 -18.87
C GLU A 373 -13.61 12.85 -18.80
N PRO A 374 -14.43 13.59 -19.58
CA PRO A 374 -14.35 15.05 -19.66
C PRO A 374 -14.79 15.77 -18.38
N HIS A 375 -15.50 15.08 -17.48
CA HIS A 375 -16.01 15.63 -16.22
C HIS A 375 -15.14 15.27 -15.00
N LEU A 376 -13.98 14.62 -15.23
CA LEU A 376 -13.07 14.21 -14.17
C LEU A 376 -12.56 15.41 -13.36
N GLN A 377 -12.68 15.33 -12.03
CA GLN A 377 -12.12 16.31 -11.10
C GLN A 377 -10.80 15.79 -10.55
N LEU A 378 -9.70 16.46 -10.89
CA LEU A 378 -8.38 16.15 -10.37
C LEU A 378 -8.03 17.08 -9.21
N VAL A 379 -7.64 16.52 -8.06
CA VAL A 379 -7.39 17.27 -6.82
C VAL A 379 -5.97 17.01 -6.31
N ASP A 380 -5.19 18.07 -6.17
CA ASP A 380 -3.84 18.05 -5.57
C ASP A 380 -3.94 18.43 -4.09
N VAL A 381 -3.64 17.48 -3.20
CA VAL A 381 -3.71 17.68 -1.74
C VAL A 381 -2.36 18.01 -1.09
N ARG A 382 -1.35 18.37 -1.88
CA ARG A 382 -0.07 18.85 -1.38
C ARG A 382 -0.17 20.26 -0.78
N ASN A 383 0.85 20.64 -0.02
CA ASN A 383 0.98 21.99 0.51
C ASN A 383 1.37 22.97 -0.60
N THR A 384 1.09 24.26 -0.39
CA THR A 384 1.36 25.33 -1.37
C THR A 384 2.81 25.34 -1.86
N SER A 385 3.77 25.18 -0.96
CA SER A 385 5.20 25.14 -1.29
C SER A 385 5.56 23.96 -2.21
N GLU A 386 4.95 22.80 -2.02
CA GLU A 386 5.19 21.62 -2.87
C GLU A 386 4.57 21.79 -4.27
N THR A 387 3.48 22.55 -4.38
CA THR A 387 2.83 22.83 -5.68
C THR A 387 3.56 23.91 -6.49
N ALA A 388 4.51 24.62 -5.88
CA ALA A 388 5.35 25.60 -6.59
C ALA A 388 6.26 24.94 -7.63
N ASP A 389 6.64 23.67 -7.41
CA ASP A 389 7.42 22.86 -8.36
C ASP A 389 6.54 22.23 -9.47
N GLY A 390 5.33 22.77 -9.66
CA GLY A 390 4.37 22.35 -10.68
C GLY A 390 3.31 21.36 -10.18
N VAL A 391 2.25 21.20 -10.99
CA VAL A 391 1.09 20.32 -10.72
C VAL A 391 0.73 19.46 -11.93
N ILE A 392 -0.10 18.43 -11.74
CA ILE A 392 -0.68 17.71 -12.87
C ILE A 392 -1.65 18.67 -13.60
N PRO A 393 -1.59 18.81 -14.94
CA PRO A 393 -2.43 19.75 -15.67
C PRO A 393 -3.93 19.57 -15.39
N GLY A 394 -4.61 20.68 -15.09
CA GLY A 394 -6.04 20.70 -14.74
C GLY A 394 -6.37 20.32 -13.29
N ALA A 395 -5.36 20.08 -12.44
CA ALA A 395 -5.58 19.80 -11.02
C ALA A 395 -6.02 21.05 -10.24
N ARG A 396 -7.02 20.88 -9.37
CA ARG A 396 -7.42 21.86 -8.35
C ARG A 396 -6.53 21.70 -7.12
N LYS A 397 -5.87 22.77 -6.69
CA LYS A 397 -5.02 22.80 -5.50
C LYS A 397 -5.89 22.92 -4.25
N VAL A 398 -6.03 21.83 -3.50
CA VAL A 398 -6.81 21.78 -2.26
C VAL A 398 -5.98 21.04 -1.20
N PRO A 399 -5.09 21.73 -0.46
CA PRO A 399 -4.27 21.10 0.56
C PRO A 399 -5.09 20.24 1.52
N LEU A 400 -4.54 19.10 1.97
CA LEU A 400 -5.28 18.17 2.82
C LEU A 400 -5.90 18.85 4.06
N ALA A 401 -5.19 19.81 4.65
CA ALA A 401 -5.64 20.55 5.83
C ALA A 401 -6.91 21.39 5.61
N THR A 402 -7.21 21.78 4.37
CA THR A 402 -8.38 22.60 4.02
C THR A 402 -9.42 21.80 3.22
N LEU A 403 -9.21 20.50 3.02
CA LEU A 403 -10.05 19.66 2.15
C LEU A 403 -11.50 19.62 2.62
N THR A 404 -11.73 19.42 3.93
CA THR A 404 -13.07 19.32 4.52
C THR A 404 -13.88 20.62 4.39
N GLU A 405 -13.22 21.77 4.39
CA GLU A 405 -13.84 23.10 4.20
C GLU A 405 -14.10 23.40 2.71
N SER A 406 -13.32 22.75 1.83
CA SER A 406 -13.36 22.98 0.38
C SER A 406 -14.27 22.00 -0.37
N LEU A 407 -14.96 21.11 0.34
CA LEU A 407 -15.82 20.07 -0.27
C LEU A 407 -16.92 20.64 -1.16
N THR A 408 -17.46 21.81 -0.84
CA THR A 408 -18.49 22.50 -1.64
C THR A 408 -18.00 22.94 -3.01
N GLY A 409 -16.68 23.04 -3.20
CA GLY A 409 -16.05 23.33 -4.47
C GLY A 409 -15.88 22.11 -5.38
N LEU A 410 -16.28 20.92 -4.95
CA LEU A 410 -16.23 19.68 -5.72
C LEU A 410 -17.64 19.14 -5.95
N ASP A 411 -17.87 18.59 -7.14
CA ASP A 411 -19.14 17.93 -7.48
C ASP A 411 -19.12 16.47 -7.00
N PRO A 412 -19.96 16.05 -6.04
CA PRO A 412 -19.99 14.67 -5.56
C PRO A 412 -20.53 13.66 -6.57
N ALA A 413 -21.21 14.11 -7.64
CA ALA A 413 -21.72 13.24 -8.71
C ALA A 413 -20.68 12.95 -9.80
N SER A 414 -19.59 13.72 -9.86
CA SER A 414 -18.54 13.58 -10.86
C SER A 414 -17.33 12.81 -10.28
N PRO A 415 -16.64 11.95 -11.05
CA PRO A 415 -15.47 11.21 -10.58
C PRO A 415 -14.38 12.15 -10.04
N VAL A 416 -13.83 11.81 -8.87
CA VAL A 416 -12.74 12.57 -8.24
C VAL A 416 -11.47 11.72 -8.17
N ILE A 417 -10.37 12.23 -8.69
CA ILE A 417 -9.04 11.62 -8.48
C ILE A 417 -8.22 12.55 -7.62
N VAL A 418 -7.63 11.98 -6.57
CA VAL A 418 -6.79 12.72 -5.63
C VAL A 418 -5.35 12.24 -5.71
N TYR A 419 -4.41 13.17 -5.67
CA TYR A 419 -2.99 12.84 -5.58
C TYR A 419 -2.27 13.77 -4.60
N CYS A 420 -1.14 13.28 -4.08
CA CYS A 420 -0.20 14.08 -3.29
C CYS A 420 1.22 13.85 -3.83
N ALA A 421 2.27 14.14 -3.06
CA ALA A 421 3.65 13.89 -3.51
C ALA A 421 3.92 12.40 -3.82
N THR A 422 3.58 11.48 -2.90
CA THR A 422 4.00 10.06 -2.95
C THR A 422 2.86 9.04 -2.80
N GLY A 423 1.61 9.48 -2.60
CA GLY A 423 0.43 8.60 -2.48
C GLY A 423 -0.12 8.40 -1.07
N TYR A 424 0.56 8.85 -0.01
CA TYR A 424 0.07 8.69 1.38
C TYR A 424 -1.11 9.62 1.69
N ARG A 425 -0.92 10.94 1.54
CA ARG A 425 -1.95 11.96 1.85
C ARG A 425 -3.16 11.84 0.92
N SER A 426 -2.96 11.39 -0.32
CA SER A 426 -4.06 11.17 -1.26
C SER A 426 -4.98 10.03 -0.84
N MET A 427 -4.48 8.98 -0.18
CA MET A 427 -5.34 7.94 0.40
C MET A 427 -6.20 8.50 1.54
N VAL A 428 -5.58 9.27 2.44
CA VAL A 428 -6.32 9.95 3.53
C VAL A 428 -7.42 10.83 2.95
N ALA A 429 -7.07 11.70 2.00
CA ALA A 429 -8.01 12.58 1.31
C ALA A 429 -9.15 11.80 0.62
N ALA A 430 -8.82 10.74 -0.10
CA ALA A 430 -9.80 9.93 -0.80
C ALA A 430 -10.80 9.28 0.17
N SER A 431 -10.33 8.83 1.34
CA SER A 431 -11.20 8.28 2.38
C SER A 431 -12.10 9.33 3.04
N VAL A 432 -11.60 10.57 3.21
CA VAL A 432 -12.40 11.71 3.70
C VAL A 432 -13.50 12.06 2.72
N LEU A 433 -13.19 12.14 1.42
CA LEU A 433 -14.19 12.40 0.36
C LEU A 433 -15.27 11.31 0.35
N ARG A 434 -14.88 10.03 0.39
CA ARG A 434 -15.86 8.93 0.49
C ARG A 434 -16.72 9.01 1.74
N SER A 435 -16.12 9.35 2.88
CA SER A 435 -16.88 9.57 4.12
C SER A 435 -17.83 10.77 4.03
N ALA A 436 -17.57 11.72 3.14
CA ALA A 436 -18.41 12.89 2.88
C ALA A 436 -19.48 12.66 1.80
N GLY A 437 -19.57 11.46 1.22
CA GLY A 437 -20.60 11.09 0.24
C GLY A 437 -20.18 11.19 -1.23
N PHE A 438 -18.88 11.26 -1.51
CA PHE A 438 -18.36 11.12 -2.87
C PHE A 438 -18.23 9.61 -3.18
N ASP A 439 -19.04 9.10 -4.09
CA ASP A 439 -19.12 7.66 -4.36
C ASP A 439 -17.98 7.15 -5.28
N ASP A 440 -17.52 7.98 -6.21
CA ASP A 440 -16.45 7.64 -7.16
C ASP A 440 -15.18 8.46 -6.89
N VAL A 441 -14.34 7.92 -6.00
CA VAL A 441 -13.08 8.54 -5.59
C VAL A 441 -11.93 7.56 -5.68
N SER A 442 -10.90 7.92 -6.44
CA SER A 442 -9.65 7.16 -6.56
C SER A 442 -8.45 7.99 -6.08
N ASP A 443 -7.41 7.33 -5.57
CA ASP A 443 -6.11 7.96 -5.33
C ASP A 443 -5.05 7.51 -6.34
N VAL A 444 -4.00 8.30 -6.52
CA VAL A 444 -2.89 7.97 -7.43
C VAL A 444 -1.72 7.35 -6.67
N VAL A 445 -1.40 6.11 -7.01
CA VAL A 445 -0.24 5.38 -6.47
C VAL A 445 1.05 6.09 -6.88
N GLY A 446 1.92 6.37 -5.91
CA GLY A 446 3.18 7.10 -6.14
C GLY A 446 3.03 8.61 -6.35
N GLY A 447 1.79 9.12 -6.49
CA GLY A 447 1.48 10.54 -6.54
C GLY A 447 2.18 11.32 -7.66
N PHE A 448 2.43 12.60 -7.41
CA PHE A 448 3.10 13.52 -8.34
C PHE A 448 4.54 13.12 -8.64
N ALA A 449 5.25 12.50 -7.68
CA ALA A 449 6.60 12.01 -7.90
C ALA A 449 6.61 10.94 -9.01
N ALA A 450 5.69 9.98 -8.97
CA ALA A 450 5.55 8.99 -10.04
C ALA A 450 5.17 9.63 -11.37
N TRP A 451 4.31 10.66 -11.37
CA TRP A 451 3.91 11.37 -12.59
C TRP A 451 5.11 12.04 -13.27
N ARG A 452 5.93 12.73 -12.47
CA ARG A 452 7.14 13.40 -12.93
C ARG A 452 8.23 12.41 -13.35
N ASN A 453 8.39 11.31 -12.63
CA ASN A 453 9.38 10.27 -12.95
C ASN A 453 9.12 9.56 -14.28
N VAL A 454 7.87 9.57 -14.75
CA VAL A 454 7.48 9.05 -16.07
C VAL A 454 7.57 10.14 -17.16
N GLY A 455 7.85 11.39 -16.77
CA GLY A 455 8.06 12.50 -17.70
C GLY A 455 6.77 13.07 -18.26
N PHE A 456 5.63 12.81 -17.62
CA PHE A 456 4.38 13.38 -18.07
C PHE A 456 4.33 14.91 -17.90
N PRO A 457 3.52 15.62 -18.71
CA PRO A 457 3.43 17.06 -18.66
C PRO A 457 3.11 17.59 -17.26
N VAL A 458 3.82 18.62 -16.85
CA VAL A 458 3.60 19.36 -15.61
C VAL A 458 3.17 20.77 -15.99
N ALA A 459 2.20 21.33 -15.27
CA ALA A 459 1.74 22.70 -15.47
C ALA A 459 2.30 23.63 -14.38
N ASP A 460 2.83 24.77 -14.79
CA ASP A 460 3.29 25.87 -13.93
C ASP A 460 2.13 26.87 -13.73
N GLY A 461 1.06 26.47 -13.04
CA GLY A 461 0.00 27.38 -12.60
C GLY A 461 -0.67 28.23 -13.69
N ASP A 462 -1.83 27.76 -14.16
CA ASP A 462 -2.69 28.36 -15.19
C ASP A 462 -2.11 28.33 -16.63
N GLU A 463 -2.79 27.56 -17.49
CA GLU A 463 -2.52 27.29 -18.92
C GLU A 463 -1.40 26.31 -19.28
N ILE A 464 -1.81 25.10 -19.74
CA ILE A 464 -1.44 24.59 -21.06
C ILE A 464 -2.70 23.94 -21.64
N ALA A 465 -3.30 24.57 -22.65
CA ALA A 465 -4.22 23.88 -23.54
C ALA A 465 -3.43 22.80 -24.30
N ASP A 466 -3.93 21.57 -24.31
CA ASP A 466 -3.33 20.42 -24.98
C ASP A 466 -3.32 20.62 -26.51
N ASP A 467 -2.37 21.40 -27.03
CA ASP A 467 -2.14 21.64 -28.46
C ASP A 467 -1.27 20.53 -29.10
N THR A 468 -1.29 19.34 -28.50
CA THR A 468 -0.55 18.18 -28.99
C THR A 468 -1.08 17.80 -30.38
N PRO A 469 -0.24 17.81 -31.44
CA PRO A 469 -0.70 17.53 -32.80
C PRO A 469 -1.39 16.17 -32.91
N GLN A 470 -2.65 16.21 -33.31
CA GLN A 470 -3.55 15.05 -33.39
C GLN A 470 -3.66 14.55 -34.83
N ILE A 471 -3.73 13.23 -35.01
CA ILE A 471 -4.00 12.61 -36.30
C ILE A 471 -5.02 11.47 -36.17
N GLY A 472 -6.00 11.44 -37.08
CA GLY A 472 -6.99 10.37 -37.15
C GLY A 472 -6.41 9.04 -37.66
N PRO A 473 -7.06 7.89 -37.36
CA PRO A 473 -6.49 6.55 -37.56
C PRO A 473 -6.11 6.23 -39.02
N ARG A 474 -6.92 6.66 -40.00
CA ARG A 474 -6.61 6.41 -41.44
C ARG A 474 -5.39 7.21 -41.93
N ALA A 475 -5.26 8.44 -41.46
CA ALA A 475 -4.11 9.29 -41.80
C ALA A 475 -2.85 8.82 -41.06
N ALA A 476 -2.98 8.37 -39.81
CA ALA A 476 -1.93 7.70 -39.06
C ALA A 476 -1.40 6.47 -39.81
N LYS A 477 -2.29 5.58 -40.29
CA LYS A 477 -1.89 4.42 -41.09
C LYS A 477 -1.19 4.81 -42.39
N ALA A 478 -1.67 5.83 -43.11
CA ALA A 478 -1.01 6.31 -44.32
C ALA A 478 0.42 6.82 -44.04
N LEU A 479 0.64 7.49 -42.90
CA LEU A 479 2.00 7.88 -42.48
C LEU A 479 2.88 6.68 -42.16
N VAL A 480 2.35 5.68 -41.44
CA VAL A 480 3.08 4.45 -41.09
C VAL A 480 3.46 3.66 -42.35
N ASP A 481 2.53 3.51 -43.30
CA ASP A 481 2.78 2.86 -44.60
C ASP A 481 3.82 3.64 -45.44
N ALA A 482 3.88 4.97 -45.28
CA ALA A 482 4.89 5.84 -45.90
C ALA A 482 6.23 5.89 -45.14
N GLY A 483 6.36 5.14 -44.05
CA GLY A 483 7.59 5.04 -43.26
C GLY A 483 7.65 5.93 -42.02
N ALA A 484 6.55 6.28 -41.37
CA ALA A 484 6.57 6.73 -39.99
C ALA A 484 6.75 5.54 -39.01
N LEU A 485 7.33 5.78 -37.83
CA LEU A 485 7.32 4.80 -36.73
C LEU A 485 5.96 4.86 -36.02
N LEU A 486 5.33 3.71 -35.77
CA LEU A 486 4.17 3.61 -34.89
C LEU A 486 4.64 3.16 -33.51
N LEU A 487 4.66 4.08 -32.54
CA LEU A 487 5.11 3.82 -31.17
C LEU A 487 3.89 3.55 -30.28
N ASP A 488 3.80 2.34 -29.74
CA ASP A 488 2.74 1.95 -28.84
C ASP A 488 3.21 2.05 -27.39
N VAL A 489 2.57 2.95 -26.64
CA VAL A 489 2.97 3.29 -25.27
C VAL A 489 2.11 2.60 -24.22
N ARG A 490 1.34 1.59 -24.62
CA ARG A 490 0.55 0.78 -23.70
C ARG A 490 1.43 -0.17 -22.89
N GLU A 491 0.85 -0.75 -21.85
CA GLU A 491 1.51 -1.82 -21.11
C GLU A 491 1.60 -3.09 -21.97
N PRO A 492 2.61 -3.96 -21.73
CA PRO A 492 2.77 -5.21 -22.49
C PRO A 492 1.50 -6.07 -22.53
N ASP A 493 0.69 -6.07 -21.47
CA ASP A 493 -0.54 -6.86 -21.44
C ASP A 493 -1.65 -6.29 -22.34
N GLU A 494 -1.68 -4.99 -22.58
CA GLU A 494 -2.62 -4.37 -23.52
C GLU A 494 -2.15 -4.54 -24.97
N TRP A 495 -0.84 -4.52 -25.18
CA TRP A 495 -0.20 -4.80 -26.47
C TRP A 495 -0.46 -6.24 -26.93
N CYS A 496 -0.28 -7.20 -26.01
CA CYS A 496 -0.53 -8.62 -26.27
C CYS A 496 -2.01 -8.95 -26.46
N ARG A 497 -2.95 -8.07 -26.08
CA ARG A 497 -4.37 -8.22 -26.46
C ARG A 497 -4.53 -7.99 -27.94
N GLU A 498 -4.20 -6.79 -28.38
CA GLU A 498 -4.26 -6.39 -29.77
C GLU A 498 -3.38 -5.17 -29.99
N HIS A 499 -2.68 -5.08 -31.11
CA HIS A 499 -1.87 -3.92 -31.48
C HIS A 499 -1.86 -3.70 -33.00
N ALA A 500 -1.47 -2.52 -33.44
CA ALA A 500 -1.36 -2.23 -34.87
C ALA A 500 -0.13 -2.94 -35.48
N PRO A 501 -0.23 -3.53 -36.69
CA PRO A 501 0.91 -4.18 -37.33
C PRO A 501 2.10 -3.22 -37.49
N ALA A 502 3.31 -3.76 -37.31
CA ALA A 502 4.57 -3.01 -37.37
C ALA A 502 4.70 -1.86 -36.36
N ALA A 503 3.85 -1.81 -35.33
CA ALA A 503 4.08 -0.95 -34.18
C ALA A 503 5.27 -1.47 -33.34
N MET A 504 5.87 -0.57 -32.58
CA MET A 504 6.93 -0.87 -31.63
C MET A 504 6.40 -0.58 -30.23
N LEU A 505 6.39 -1.60 -29.36
CA LEU A 505 6.01 -1.45 -27.97
C LEU A 505 7.13 -0.76 -27.18
N MET A 506 6.80 0.36 -26.54
CA MET A 506 7.63 1.03 -25.55
C MET A 506 6.71 1.62 -24.48
N PRO A 507 6.44 0.90 -23.38
CA PRO A 507 5.55 1.36 -22.33
C PRO A 507 5.99 2.72 -21.79
N VAL A 508 5.03 3.51 -21.29
CA VAL A 508 5.24 4.92 -20.95
C VAL A 508 6.48 5.16 -20.08
N ASP A 509 6.70 4.33 -19.07
CA ASP A 509 7.83 4.41 -18.13
C ASP A 509 9.20 4.18 -18.79
N ARG A 510 9.27 3.47 -19.92
CA ARG A 510 10.48 3.28 -20.71
C ARG A 510 10.78 4.43 -21.65
N VAL A 511 9.76 5.16 -22.13
CA VAL A 511 9.94 6.19 -23.16
C VAL A 511 10.95 7.26 -22.73
N GLN A 512 10.88 7.74 -21.48
CA GLN A 512 11.79 8.77 -20.99
C GLN A 512 13.24 8.27 -20.86
N ASN A 513 13.43 7.01 -20.49
CA ASN A 513 14.76 6.43 -20.23
C ASN A 513 15.41 5.83 -21.49
N GLN A 514 14.61 5.53 -22.50
CA GLN A 514 15.01 4.87 -23.74
C GLN A 514 14.68 5.66 -25.01
N GLU A 515 14.46 6.98 -24.90
CA GLU A 515 14.19 7.82 -26.08
C GLU A 515 15.32 7.79 -27.12
N HIS A 516 16.55 7.44 -26.71
CA HIS A 516 17.70 7.27 -27.59
C HIS A 516 17.55 6.09 -28.57
N GLU A 517 16.65 5.15 -28.29
CA GLU A 517 16.30 4.04 -29.20
C GLU A 517 15.31 4.49 -30.31
N LEU A 518 14.70 5.68 -30.16
CA LEU A 518 13.74 6.21 -31.12
C LEU A 518 14.46 6.91 -32.31
N PRO A 519 13.96 6.74 -33.55
CA PRO A 519 14.55 7.38 -34.72
C PRO A 519 14.32 8.89 -34.68
N ARG A 520 15.39 9.66 -34.92
CA ARG A 520 15.32 11.14 -35.02
C ARG A 520 15.06 11.66 -36.43
N ASP A 521 15.22 10.81 -37.44
CA ASP A 521 15.11 11.12 -38.87
C ASP A 521 13.73 10.81 -39.47
N ARG A 522 12.81 10.25 -38.68
CA ARG A 522 11.48 9.82 -39.12
C ARG A 522 10.40 10.30 -38.14
N ARG A 523 9.22 10.60 -38.68
CA ARG A 523 8.05 10.97 -37.86
C ARG A 523 7.59 9.79 -36.99
N ILE A 524 7.18 10.09 -35.77
CA ILE A 524 6.65 9.11 -34.80
C ILE A 524 5.14 9.36 -34.62
N VAL A 525 4.34 8.33 -34.87
CA VAL A 525 2.92 8.29 -34.50
C VAL A 525 2.82 7.55 -33.18
N VAL A 526 2.36 8.22 -32.12
CA VAL A 526 2.23 7.60 -30.80
C VAL A 526 0.80 7.12 -30.60
N VAL A 527 0.64 5.89 -30.13
CA VAL A 527 -0.67 5.27 -29.89
C VAL A 527 -0.75 4.67 -28.49
N CYS A 528 -1.90 4.85 -27.84
CA CYS A 528 -2.26 4.08 -26.65
C CYS A 528 -3.66 3.47 -26.83
N ARG A 529 -4.33 3.03 -25.75
CA ARG A 529 -5.67 2.43 -25.89
C ARG A 529 -6.69 3.42 -26.43
N SER A 530 -6.82 4.59 -25.80
CA SER A 530 -7.85 5.60 -26.09
C SER A 530 -7.33 6.94 -26.63
N GLY A 531 -6.02 7.14 -26.67
CA GLY A 531 -5.38 8.38 -27.11
C GLY A 531 -4.91 9.32 -25.98
N GLY A 532 -5.31 9.09 -24.72
CA GLY A 532 -4.94 9.94 -23.58
C GLY A 532 -3.47 9.82 -23.17
N ARG A 533 -3.00 8.60 -22.84
CA ARG A 533 -1.58 8.33 -22.54
C ARG A 533 -0.65 8.73 -23.69
N SER A 534 -1.02 8.44 -24.93
CA SER A 534 -0.21 8.76 -26.11
C SER A 534 -0.15 10.25 -26.38
N ALA A 535 -1.16 11.05 -26.02
CA ALA A 535 -1.08 12.50 -26.07
C ALA A 535 -0.01 13.02 -25.11
N ALA A 536 -0.02 12.54 -23.86
CA ALA A 536 0.99 12.91 -22.86
C ALA A 536 2.41 12.54 -23.29
N VAL A 537 2.61 11.32 -23.85
CA VAL A 537 3.91 10.91 -24.39
C VAL A 537 4.30 11.70 -25.64
N THR A 538 3.34 12.05 -26.50
CA THR A 538 3.63 12.88 -27.69
C THR A 538 4.15 14.26 -27.28
N ALA A 539 3.54 14.89 -26.27
CA ALA A 539 4.02 16.16 -25.73
C ALA A 539 5.46 16.05 -25.20
N LEU A 540 5.77 14.98 -24.45
CA LEU A 540 7.12 14.67 -23.97
C LEU A 540 8.12 14.53 -25.14
N LEU A 541 7.84 13.69 -26.13
CA LEU A 541 8.73 13.46 -27.27
C LEU A 541 8.99 14.73 -28.09
N ARG A 542 7.96 15.57 -28.28
CA ARG A 542 8.14 16.86 -28.98
C ARG A 542 9.01 17.82 -28.19
N HIS A 543 8.91 17.82 -26.86
CA HIS A 543 9.81 18.60 -26.00
C HIS A 543 11.27 18.12 -26.12
N SER A 544 11.48 16.81 -26.27
CA SER A 544 12.79 16.19 -26.58
C SER A 544 13.25 16.35 -28.05
N GLY A 545 12.54 17.15 -28.84
CA GLY A 545 12.90 17.49 -30.23
C GLY A 545 12.51 16.46 -31.30
N PHE A 546 11.66 15.47 -30.98
CA PHE A 546 11.15 14.52 -31.97
C PHE A 546 9.97 15.08 -32.77
N ASP A 547 9.87 14.70 -34.05
CA ASP A 547 8.66 14.95 -34.85
C ASP A 547 7.59 13.88 -34.52
N ALA A 548 6.87 14.09 -33.41
CA ALA A 548 5.83 13.18 -32.93
C ALA A 548 4.40 13.73 -33.10
N VAL A 549 3.44 12.86 -33.38
CA VAL A 549 1.99 13.15 -33.46
C VAL A 549 1.18 12.11 -32.70
N ASN A 550 0.10 12.51 -32.04
CA ASN A 550 -0.76 11.61 -31.27
C ASN A 550 -1.84 11.01 -32.16
N LEU A 551 -2.04 9.70 -32.06
CA LEU A 551 -3.16 9.01 -32.69
C LEU A 551 -4.44 9.24 -31.88
N THR A 552 -5.33 10.08 -32.40
CA THR A 552 -6.58 10.45 -31.74
C THR A 552 -7.50 9.25 -31.57
N GLY A 553 -7.96 9.01 -30.35
CA GLY A 553 -8.82 7.86 -30.02
C GLY A 553 -8.07 6.51 -29.90
N GLY A 554 -6.75 6.52 -30.05
CA GLY A 554 -5.88 5.37 -29.80
C GLY A 554 -6.20 4.12 -30.65
N MET A 555 -5.84 2.96 -30.13
CA MET A 555 -6.15 1.66 -30.73
C MET A 555 -7.65 1.41 -30.85
N CYS A 556 -8.48 1.97 -29.95
CA CYS A 556 -9.94 1.89 -30.09
C CYS A 556 -10.42 2.55 -31.39
N ALA A 557 -9.93 3.74 -31.72
CA ALA A 557 -10.27 4.40 -32.98
C ALA A 557 -9.61 3.74 -34.20
N TRP A 558 -8.40 3.18 -34.05
CA TRP A 558 -7.75 2.37 -35.08
C TRP A 558 -8.61 1.16 -35.48
N ALA A 559 -9.05 0.39 -34.48
CA ALA A 559 -9.92 -0.76 -34.67
C ALA A 559 -11.30 -0.35 -35.22
N ALA A 560 -11.93 0.69 -34.66
CA ALA A 560 -13.22 1.20 -35.13
C ALA A 560 -13.19 1.70 -36.59
N ALA A 561 -12.04 2.16 -37.07
CA ALA A 561 -11.84 2.54 -38.46
C ALA A 561 -11.68 1.34 -39.43
N GLY A 562 -11.73 0.10 -38.92
CA GLY A 562 -11.57 -1.14 -39.66
C GLY A 562 -10.14 -1.41 -40.11
N LEU A 563 -9.15 -0.82 -39.43
CA LEU A 563 -7.74 -0.98 -39.78
C LEU A 563 -7.18 -2.29 -39.18
N PRO A 564 -6.17 -2.91 -39.83
CA PRO A 564 -5.64 -4.18 -39.38
C PRO A 564 -5.08 -4.12 -37.95
N VAL A 565 -5.29 -5.18 -37.17
CA VAL A 565 -4.70 -5.39 -35.84
C VAL A 565 -4.05 -6.78 -35.80
N VAL A 566 -2.96 -6.91 -35.07
CA VAL A 566 -2.34 -8.16 -34.63
C VAL A 566 -2.93 -8.47 -33.26
N ASN A 567 -3.33 -9.70 -33.01
CA ASN A 567 -4.08 -10.10 -31.82
C ASN A 567 -3.37 -11.33 -31.23
N ASP A 568 -2.59 -11.15 -30.17
CA ASP A 568 -1.82 -12.24 -29.52
C ASP A 568 -2.65 -12.91 -28.39
N GLY A 569 -3.93 -12.55 -28.23
CA GLY A 569 -4.96 -13.34 -27.56
C GLY A 569 -4.98 -13.40 -26.02
N GLY A 570 -4.26 -12.53 -25.28
CA GLY A 570 -4.14 -12.61 -23.81
C GLY A 570 -4.94 -11.57 -23.01
N ALA A 571 -5.63 -11.95 -21.91
CA ALA A 571 -6.23 -11.01 -20.95
C ALA A 571 -5.15 -10.38 -20.02
N PRO A 572 -5.39 -9.24 -19.32
CA PRO A 572 -4.38 -8.57 -18.48
C PRO A 572 -3.70 -9.53 -17.51
N GLY A 573 -2.37 -9.48 -17.41
CA GLY A 573 -1.62 -10.32 -16.49
C GLY A 573 -1.55 -11.81 -16.89
N LEU A 574 -1.92 -12.19 -18.12
CA LEU A 574 -1.73 -13.52 -18.68
C LEU A 574 -0.69 -13.52 -19.83
N VAL A 575 0.16 -14.54 -19.88
CA VAL A 575 1.12 -14.82 -20.95
C VAL A 575 0.60 -16.01 -21.76
N VAL A 576 0.27 -15.80 -23.04
CA VAL A 576 -0.31 -16.82 -23.91
C VAL A 576 0.79 -17.72 -24.49
N HIS A 577 0.63 -19.03 -24.32
CA HIS A 577 1.51 -20.08 -24.87
C HIS A 577 0.91 -20.77 -26.09
N ARG A 578 -0.43 -20.80 -26.18
CA ARG A 578 -1.19 -21.32 -27.32
C ARG A 578 -2.57 -20.67 -27.35
N GLU A 579 -3.03 -20.26 -28.52
CA GLU A 579 -4.34 -19.64 -28.69
C GLU A 579 -5.48 -20.66 -28.82
N ALA A 580 -5.25 -21.77 -29.53
CA ALA A 580 -6.24 -22.79 -29.82
C ALA A 580 -5.70 -24.21 -29.60
N PRO A 581 -6.17 -24.94 -28.57
CA PRO A 581 -7.00 -24.44 -27.46
C PRO A 581 -6.19 -23.50 -26.54
N LEU A 582 -6.87 -22.54 -25.92
CA LEU A 582 -6.23 -21.49 -25.13
C LEU A 582 -5.42 -22.08 -23.97
N ASN A 583 -4.13 -21.75 -23.93
CA ASN A 583 -3.22 -22.03 -22.82
C ASN A 583 -2.44 -20.76 -22.50
N CYS A 584 -2.60 -20.24 -21.29
CA CYS A 584 -1.90 -19.04 -20.82
C CYS A 584 -1.58 -19.12 -19.34
N GLU A 585 -0.48 -18.51 -18.93
CA GLU A 585 0.01 -18.48 -17.56
C GLU A 585 -0.14 -17.10 -16.93
N THR A 586 -0.29 -17.02 -15.61
CA THR A 586 -0.34 -15.73 -14.90
C THR A 586 1.05 -15.14 -14.78
N SER A 587 1.22 -13.87 -15.15
CA SER A 587 2.47 -13.16 -14.95
C SER A 587 2.81 -13.07 -13.45
N PRO A 588 4.05 -13.38 -13.01
CA PRO A 588 4.43 -13.32 -11.60
C PRO A 588 4.12 -11.98 -10.91
N GLY A 589 4.30 -10.86 -11.60
CA GLY A 589 3.97 -9.53 -11.06
C GLY A 589 2.46 -9.32 -10.83
N ALA A 590 1.62 -9.98 -11.63
CA ALA A 590 0.16 -9.93 -11.48
C ALA A 590 -0.36 -10.77 -10.31
N LEU A 591 0.53 -11.51 -9.63
CA LEU A 591 0.18 -12.22 -8.39
C LEU A 591 0.05 -11.26 -7.20
N ILE A 592 0.71 -10.09 -7.24
CA ILE A 592 0.80 -9.12 -6.12
C ILE A 592 -0.55 -8.44 -5.85
N GLY A 593 -0.88 -8.28 -4.56
CA GLY A 593 -1.91 -7.33 -4.11
C GLY A 593 -3.28 -7.93 -3.79
N SER A 594 -3.44 -9.25 -3.83
CA SER A 594 -4.68 -9.92 -3.42
C SER A 594 -4.43 -11.33 -2.86
N ILE A 595 -5.27 -11.76 -1.91
CA ILE A 595 -5.27 -13.14 -1.38
C ILE A 595 -5.64 -14.15 -2.49
N VAL A 596 -6.49 -13.73 -3.43
CA VAL A 596 -6.94 -14.51 -4.58
C VAL A 596 -6.60 -13.81 -5.90
N THR A 597 -6.19 -14.59 -6.90
CA THR A 597 -5.99 -14.14 -8.27
C THR A 597 -7.33 -13.73 -8.88
N PRO A 598 -7.46 -12.51 -9.44
CA PRO A 598 -8.65 -12.10 -10.18
C PRO A 598 -8.98 -13.13 -11.26
N SER A 599 -10.27 -13.42 -11.46
CA SER A 599 -10.70 -14.46 -12.41
C SER A 599 -10.26 -14.19 -13.85
N THR A 600 -10.05 -12.91 -14.21
CA THR A 600 -9.52 -12.49 -15.52
C THR A 600 -8.03 -12.76 -15.71
N ASN A 601 -7.29 -12.95 -14.61
CA ASN A 601 -5.84 -13.14 -14.58
C ASN A 601 -5.46 -14.57 -14.17
N PHE A 602 -6.45 -15.46 -14.00
CA PHE A 602 -6.24 -16.83 -13.59
C PHE A 602 -5.74 -17.67 -14.77
N TYR A 603 -4.67 -18.44 -14.58
CA TYR A 603 -4.07 -19.19 -15.67
C TYR A 603 -5.07 -20.16 -16.35
N VAL A 604 -4.95 -20.32 -17.66
CA VAL A 604 -5.81 -21.22 -18.45
C VAL A 604 -4.98 -22.36 -18.99
N ARG A 605 -5.41 -23.61 -18.74
CA ARG A 605 -4.92 -24.80 -19.43
C ARG A 605 -6.08 -25.57 -20.03
N ASN A 606 -6.08 -25.74 -21.35
CA ASN A 606 -7.06 -26.51 -22.13
C ASN A 606 -6.35 -27.55 -22.99
N HIS A 607 -6.82 -28.80 -22.97
CA HIS A 607 -6.35 -29.85 -23.89
C HIS A 607 -7.11 -29.84 -25.22
N PHE A 608 -8.38 -29.47 -25.17
CA PHE A 608 -9.29 -29.44 -26.29
C PHE A 608 -10.01 -28.09 -26.36
N SER A 609 -10.78 -27.88 -27.42
CA SER A 609 -11.61 -26.68 -27.57
C SER A 609 -12.60 -26.55 -26.42
N THR A 610 -12.79 -25.32 -25.93
CA THR A 610 -13.70 -25.01 -24.85
C THR A 610 -15.16 -25.31 -25.25
N PRO A 611 -15.86 -26.24 -24.58
CA PRO A 611 -17.26 -26.54 -24.86
C PRO A 611 -18.16 -25.43 -24.33
N GLU A 612 -19.24 -25.15 -25.05
CA GLU A 612 -20.31 -24.25 -24.59
C GLU A 612 -21.47 -25.07 -24.04
N LEU A 613 -21.62 -25.03 -22.71
CA LEU A 613 -22.73 -25.65 -22.00
C LEU A 613 -23.74 -24.58 -21.59
N ASP A 614 -25.02 -24.80 -21.94
CA ASP A 614 -26.13 -23.96 -21.50
C ASP A 614 -26.45 -24.25 -20.02
N PRO A 615 -26.24 -23.29 -19.09
CA PRO A 615 -26.50 -23.50 -17.66
C PRO A 615 -27.93 -23.92 -17.33
N GLU A 616 -28.93 -23.51 -18.13
CA GLU A 616 -30.34 -23.84 -17.91
C GLU A 616 -30.68 -25.28 -18.29
N ARG A 617 -29.90 -25.88 -19.21
CA ARG A 617 -30.05 -27.25 -19.68
C ARG A 617 -29.01 -28.21 -19.10
N TYR A 618 -28.05 -27.67 -18.35
CA TYR A 618 -26.98 -28.44 -17.76
C TYR A 618 -27.50 -29.48 -16.76
N GLU A 619 -26.96 -30.69 -16.86
CA GLU A 619 -27.19 -31.80 -15.94
C GLU A 619 -25.85 -32.47 -15.63
N LEU A 620 -25.58 -32.70 -14.34
CA LEU A 620 -24.50 -33.53 -13.83
C LEU A 620 -25.07 -34.90 -13.47
N THR A 621 -24.47 -35.98 -13.98
CA THR A 621 -24.81 -37.34 -13.57
C THR A 621 -23.85 -37.86 -12.51
N VAL A 622 -24.37 -38.60 -11.53
CA VAL A 622 -23.59 -39.43 -10.61
C VAL A 622 -24.09 -40.87 -10.75
N GLU A 623 -23.29 -41.75 -11.34
CA GLU A 623 -23.71 -43.09 -11.74
C GLU A 623 -22.63 -44.16 -11.53
N GLY A 624 -22.80 -45.33 -12.13
CA GLY A 624 -21.92 -46.49 -11.95
C GLY A 624 -22.40 -47.41 -10.82
N ILE A 625 -21.46 -47.95 -10.03
CA ILE A 625 -21.76 -48.86 -8.91
C ILE A 625 -22.18 -48.12 -7.63
N VAL A 626 -23.29 -47.39 -7.75
CA VAL A 626 -23.95 -46.63 -6.68
C VAL A 626 -25.36 -47.17 -6.43
N GLU A 627 -25.86 -47.01 -5.21
CA GLU A 627 -27.21 -47.43 -4.82
C GLU A 627 -28.30 -46.55 -5.46
N ARG A 628 -28.03 -45.24 -5.59
CA ARG A 628 -28.96 -44.21 -6.04
C ARG A 628 -28.29 -43.30 -7.05
N PRO A 629 -28.41 -43.61 -8.36
CA PRO A 629 -27.92 -42.69 -9.40
C PRO A 629 -28.56 -41.31 -9.28
N LEU A 630 -27.76 -40.25 -9.41
CA LEU A 630 -28.21 -38.87 -9.30
C LEU A 630 -28.16 -38.19 -10.67
N ARG A 631 -29.14 -37.32 -10.92
CA ARG A 631 -29.17 -36.38 -12.05
C ARG A 631 -29.46 -35.01 -11.47
N LEU A 632 -28.48 -34.13 -11.51
CA LEU A 632 -28.49 -32.86 -10.80
C LEU A 632 -28.39 -31.72 -11.82
N ARG A 633 -29.42 -30.89 -11.91
CA ARG A 633 -29.32 -29.63 -12.64
C ARG A 633 -28.49 -28.63 -11.84
N LEU A 634 -28.04 -27.55 -12.49
CA LEU A 634 -27.28 -26.51 -11.81
C LEU A 634 -28.02 -25.95 -10.58
N ARG A 635 -29.34 -25.72 -10.69
CA ARG A 635 -30.18 -25.31 -9.56
C ARG A 635 -30.18 -26.30 -8.40
N ASP A 636 -30.08 -27.59 -8.69
CA ASP A 636 -30.12 -28.63 -7.66
C ASP A 636 -28.81 -28.59 -6.87
N LEU A 637 -27.67 -28.40 -7.56
CA LEU A 637 -26.36 -28.18 -6.94
C LEU A 637 -26.36 -26.92 -6.04
N HIS A 638 -26.99 -25.83 -6.47
CA HIS A 638 -27.13 -24.62 -5.65
C HIS A 638 -27.99 -24.82 -4.39
N ASN A 639 -28.89 -25.81 -4.37
CA ASN A 639 -29.75 -26.13 -3.24
C ASN A 639 -29.14 -27.16 -2.28
N LEU A 640 -27.98 -27.74 -2.62
CA LEU A 640 -27.24 -28.66 -1.75
C LEU A 640 -26.33 -27.90 -0.78
N PRO A 641 -25.92 -28.54 0.34
CA PRO A 641 -24.94 -27.95 1.25
C PRO A 641 -23.65 -27.59 0.51
N ALA A 642 -23.31 -26.31 0.52
CA ALA A 642 -22.14 -25.78 -0.17
C ALA A 642 -21.05 -25.36 0.80
N GLN A 643 -19.80 -25.40 0.33
CA GLN A 643 -18.62 -24.94 1.03
C GLN A 643 -17.83 -24.01 0.12
N SER A 644 -17.22 -22.98 0.71
CA SER A 644 -16.21 -22.14 0.07
C SER A 644 -14.84 -22.50 0.63
N LEU A 645 -13.86 -22.69 -0.26
CA LEU A 645 -12.46 -22.91 0.11
C LEU A 645 -11.54 -22.11 -0.80
N VAL A 646 -10.47 -21.55 -0.24
CA VAL A 646 -9.41 -20.92 -1.02
C VAL A 646 -8.38 -21.98 -1.37
N ALA A 647 -8.14 -22.20 -2.66
CA ALA A 647 -7.16 -23.17 -3.13
C ALA A 647 -6.31 -22.64 -4.28
N THR A 648 -5.02 -22.97 -4.22
CA THR A 648 -4.05 -22.79 -5.29
C THR A 648 -4.15 -23.96 -6.26
N LEU A 649 -4.40 -23.64 -7.52
CA LEU A 649 -4.34 -24.56 -8.63
C LEU A 649 -3.01 -24.38 -9.33
N GLU A 650 -2.33 -25.47 -9.64
CA GLU A 650 -1.06 -25.50 -10.35
C GLU A 650 -1.09 -26.56 -11.46
N CYS A 651 -0.65 -26.18 -12.67
CA CYS A 651 -0.43 -27.13 -13.76
C CYS A 651 0.73 -28.08 -13.42
N ALA A 652 0.58 -29.38 -13.65
CA ALA A 652 1.68 -30.34 -13.48
C ALA A 652 2.94 -29.97 -14.28
N GLY A 653 2.75 -29.28 -15.40
CA GLY A 653 3.83 -28.81 -16.26
C GLY A 653 4.41 -27.44 -15.90
N ASN A 654 4.00 -26.82 -14.78
CA ASN A 654 4.54 -25.53 -14.36
C ASN A 654 6.05 -25.64 -14.11
N GLY A 655 6.86 -24.80 -14.75
CA GLY A 655 8.31 -24.86 -14.74
C GLY A 655 8.94 -25.76 -15.81
N ARG A 656 8.18 -26.20 -16.84
CA ARG A 656 8.72 -27.11 -17.88
C ARG A 656 9.93 -26.54 -18.62
N THR A 657 10.01 -25.22 -18.80
CA THR A 657 11.16 -24.55 -19.43
C THR A 657 12.49 -24.72 -18.69
N ARG A 658 12.45 -25.24 -17.46
CA ARG A 658 13.64 -25.46 -16.61
C ARG A 658 14.23 -26.86 -16.71
N PHE A 659 13.62 -27.78 -17.45
CA PHE A 659 14.16 -29.12 -17.63
C PHE A 659 15.30 -29.10 -18.66
N ASP A 660 16.44 -29.69 -18.28
CA ASP A 660 17.58 -29.92 -19.16
C ASP A 660 17.94 -31.42 -19.15
N PRO A 661 17.93 -32.11 -20.31
CA PRO A 661 17.56 -31.61 -21.64
C PRO A 661 16.07 -31.20 -21.75
N PRO A 662 15.71 -30.30 -22.69
CA PRO A 662 14.33 -29.88 -22.91
C PRO A 662 13.38 -31.06 -23.20
N VAL A 663 12.11 -30.92 -22.79
CA VAL A 663 11.08 -31.95 -22.93
C VAL A 663 9.82 -31.42 -23.61
N ASP A 664 9.12 -32.30 -24.31
CA ASP A 664 7.92 -31.97 -25.08
C ASP A 664 6.74 -31.51 -24.19
N GLY A 665 5.91 -30.63 -24.75
CA GLY A 665 4.68 -30.12 -24.14
C GLY A 665 4.61 -28.59 -24.15
N GLU A 666 3.56 -28.04 -23.54
CA GLU A 666 3.44 -26.58 -23.34
C GLU A 666 4.61 -26.06 -22.48
N GLN A 667 5.36 -25.09 -23.01
CA GLN A 667 6.59 -24.56 -22.41
C GLN A 667 6.31 -23.50 -21.34
N TRP A 668 5.64 -23.92 -20.26
CA TRP A 668 5.33 -23.06 -19.12
C TRP A 668 6.60 -22.54 -18.42
N HIS A 669 6.60 -21.25 -18.09
CA HIS A 669 7.54 -20.69 -17.12
C HIS A 669 7.02 -21.01 -15.71
N PHE A 670 6.95 -20.03 -14.82
CA PHE A 670 6.52 -20.21 -13.43
C PHE A 670 5.06 -19.82 -13.17
N GLY A 671 4.37 -19.28 -14.19
CA GLY A 671 3.07 -18.64 -14.02
C GLY A 671 1.87 -19.57 -14.12
N ALA A 672 2.08 -20.87 -14.37
CA ALA A 672 0.97 -21.82 -14.56
C ALA A 672 0.37 -22.27 -13.21
N ALA A 673 0.15 -21.29 -12.34
CA ALA A 673 -0.45 -21.41 -11.02
C ALA A 673 -1.26 -20.15 -10.67
N SER A 674 -2.37 -20.33 -9.96
CA SER A 674 -3.21 -19.22 -9.48
C SER A 674 -4.03 -19.67 -8.27
N THR A 675 -4.44 -18.73 -7.42
CA THR A 675 -5.24 -19.02 -6.21
C THR A 675 -6.62 -18.40 -6.35
N ALA A 676 -7.68 -19.13 -6.02
CA ALA A 676 -9.04 -18.59 -6.01
C ALA A 676 -9.84 -19.14 -4.85
N GLU A 677 -10.90 -18.42 -4.48
CA GLU A 677 -11.98 -18.99 -3.66
C GLU A 677 -12.91 -19.80 -4.57
N TRP A 678 -13.20 -21.04 -4.19
CA TRP A 678 -14.06 -21.95 -4.92
C TRP A 678 -15.27 -22.28 -4.07
N THR A 679 -16.47 -22.09 -4.62
CA THR A 679 -17.72 -22.41 -3.94
C THR A 679 -18.47 -23.51 -4.69
N GLY A 680 -18.86 -24.55 -3.95
CA GLY A 680 -19.47 -25.74 -4.51
C GLY A 680 -19.95 -26.74 -3.47
N VAL A 681 -20.49 -27.85 -3.96
CA VAL A 681 -20.90 -28.97 -3.11
C VAL A 681 -19.69 -29.86 -2.82
N PRO A 682 -19.40 -30.22 -1.56
CA PRO A 682 -18.39 -31.22 -1.25
C PRO A 682 -18.62 -32.51 -2.03
N LEU A 683 -17.59 -33.05 -2.68
CA LEU A 683 -17.72 -34.28 -3.46
C LEU A 683 -18.24 -35.44 -2.59
N ALA A 684 -17.77 -35.53 -1.35
CA ALA A 684 -18.21 -36.53 -0.38
C ALA A 684 -19.73 -36.51 -0.18
N GLU A 685 -20.37 -35.33 -0.14
CA GLU A 685 -21.82 -35.19 -0.01
C GLU A 685 -22.56 -35.83 -1.19
N LEU A 686 -22.05 -35.67 -2.42
CA LEU A 686 -22.64 -36.30 -3.60
C LEU A 686 -22.45 -37.82 -3.59
N LEU A 687 -21.26 -38.30 -3.19
CA LEU A 687 -20.98 -39.74 -3.10
C LEU A 687 -21.82 -40.42 -2.00
N ASP A 688 -22.04 -39.74 -0.87
CA ASP A 688 -22.87 -40.24 0.23
C ASP A 688 -24.35 -40.28 -0.14
N ARG A 689 -24.85 -39.28 -0.88
CA ARG A 689 -26.20 -39.30 -1.45
C ARG A 689 -26.37 -40.42 -2.46
N ALA A 690 -25.39 -40.61 -3.35
CA ALA A 690 -25.42 -41.68 -4.33
C ALA A 690 -25.34 -43.07 -3.68
N GLY A 691 -24.66 -43.19 -2.53
CA GLY A 691 -24.48 -44.44 -1.80
C GLY A 691 -23.50 -45.36 -2.54
N LEU A 692 -22.22 -45.32 -2.17
CA LEU A 692 -21.20 -46.15 -2.82
C LEU A 692 -21.35 -47.64 -2.46
N SER A 693 -21.28 -48.52 -3.46
CA SER A 693 -21.16 -49.96 -3.22
C SER A 693 -19.83 -50.31 -2.53
N ALA A 694 -19.81 -51.37 -1.73
CA ALA A 694 -18.60 -51.86 -1.06
C ALA A 694 -17.47 -52.27 -2.03
N CYS A 695 -17.78 -52.54 -3.30
CA CYS A 695 -16.78 -52.82 -4.34
C CYS A 695 -16.26 -51.57 -5.07
N ALA A 696 -16.68 -50.36 -4.66
CA ALA A 696 -16.20 -49.11 -5.26
C ALA A 696 -14.69 -48.93 -5.07
N HIS A 697 -13.98 -48.71 -6.18
CA HIS A 697 -12.53 -48.52 -6.20
C HIS A 697 -12.17 -47.09 -6.61
N ASP A 698 -12.60 -46.65 -7.78
CA ASP A 698 -12.30 -45.32 -8.35
C ASP A 698 -13.59 -44.53 -8.62
N VAL A 699 -13.47 -43.20 -8.51
CA VAL A 699 -14.45 -42.21 -8.92
C VAL A 699 -13.89 -41.49 -10.14
N VAL A 700 -14.53 -41.68 -11.29
CA VAL A 700 -14.16 -41.12 -12.59
C VAL A 700 -14.92 -39.82 -12.82
N PHE A 701 -14.23 -38.80 -13.30
CA PHE A 701 -14.76 -37.47 -13.61
C PHE A 701 -14.55 -37.19 -15.08
N ARG A 702 -15.63 -36.82 -15.80
CA ARG A 702 -15.58 -36.55 -17.24
C ARG A 702 -16.02 -35.14 -17.57
N GLY A 703 -15.18 -34.44 -18.31
CA GLY A 703 -15.49 -33.15 -18.91
C GLY A 703 -16.28 -33.32 -20.21
N ALA A 704 -17.02 -32.28 -20.59
CA ALA A 704 -17.67 -32.19 -21.89
C ALA A 704 -16.67 -32.02 -23.07
N ASP A 705 -15.43 -31.65 -22.78
CA ASP A 705 -14.40 -31.41 -23.79
C ASP A 705 -13.79 -32.72 -24.32
N SER A 706 -13.56 -32.77 -25.63
CA SER A 706 -12.97 -33.92 -26.32
C SER A 706 -12.22 -33.52 -27.57
N GLY A 707 -11.30 -34.38 -28.01
CA GLY A 707 -10.55 -34.17 -29.24
C GLY A 707 -9.65 -35.34 -29.59
N ILE A 708 -8.96 -35.24 -30.72
CA ILE A 708 -7.99 -36.25 -31.15
C ILE A 708 -6.69 -36.06 -30.38
N VAL A 709 -6.13 -37.17 -29.90
CA VAL A 709 -4.83 -37.22 -29.21
C VAL A 709 -3.88 -38.16 -29.97
N ASP A 710 -2.59 -38.04 -29.73
CA ASP A 710 -1.57 -38.87 -30.39
C ASP A 710 -1.85 -40.37 -30.22
N GLY A 711 -1.90 -41.09 -31.34
CA GLY A 711 -2.14 -42.53 -31.37
C GLY A 711 -3.61 -42.95 -31.24
N ALA A 712 -4.56 -42.02 -31.07
CA ALA A 712 -5.98 -42.33 -31.05
C ALA A 712 -6.62 -42.21 -32.43
N THR A 713 -7.48 -43.17 -32.79
CA THR A 713 -8.25 -43.18 -34.06
C THR A 713 -9.63 -42.52 -33.93
N ALA A 714 -10.04 -42.15 -32.72
CA ALA A 714 -11.31 -41.49 -32.41
C ALA A 714 -11.10 -40.43 -31.31
N PRO A 715 -12.02 -39.44 -31.18
CA PRO A 715 -11.94 -38.43 -30.13
C PRO A 715 -11.94 -39.04 -28.73
N VAL A 716 -11.05 -38.54 -27.87
CA VAL A 716 -10.94 -38.91 -26.46
C VAL A 716 -11.49 -37.75 -25.62
N ARG A 717 -12.33 -38.05 -24.62
CA ARG A 717 -12.80 -37.06 -23.64
C ARG A 717 -11.71 -36.75 -22.62
N PHE A 718 -11.74 -35.55 -22.04
CA PHE A 718 -10.88 -35.27 -20.90
C PHE A 718 -11.46 -35.92 -19.64
N GLU A 719 -10.80 -36.97 -19.16
CA GLU A 719 -11.29 -37.82 -18.06
C GLU A 719 -10.15 -38.13 -17.07
N ARG A 720 -10.46 -38.04 -15.79
CA ARG A 720 -9.53 -38.32 -14.68
C ARG A 720 -10.25 -39.04 -13.56
N ALA A 721 -9.52 -39.78 -12.73
CA ALA A 721 -10.08 -40.48 -11.59
C ALA A 721 -9.31 -40.21 -10.29
N LEU A 722 -10.02 -40.31 -9.18
CA LEU A 722 -9.49 -40.43 -7.83
C LEU A 722 -9.90 -41.80 -7.28
N SER A 723 -9.07 -42.41 -6.44
CA SER A 723 -9.54 -43.54 -5.63
C SER A 723 -10.68 -43.06 -4.71
N VAL A 724 -11.56 -43.96 -4.27
CA VAL A 724 -12.63 -43.61 -3.31
C VAL A 724 -12.06 -43.00 -2.04
N GLU A 725 -10.91 -43.50 -1.57
CA GLU A 725 -10.21 -42.93 -0.42
C GLU A 725 -9.77 -41.49 -0.68
N ASP A 726 -9.09 -41.24 -1.80
CA ASP A 726 -8.63 -39.90 -2.19
C ASP A 726 -9.80 -38.93 -2.42
N ALA A 727 -10.88 -39.40 -3.04
CA ALA A 727 -12.09 -38.61 -3.26
C ALA A 727 -12.72 -38.13 -1.95
N ARG A 728 -12.64 -38.95 -0.89
CA ARG A 728 -13.16 -38.62 0.45
C ARG A 728 -12.22 -37.74 1.27
N GLN A 729 -10.91 -37.97 1.17
CA GLN A 729 -9.92 -37.28 2.01
C GLN A 729 -9.40 -35.96 1.40
N SER A 730 -9.50 -35.80 0.08
CA SER A 730 -8.93 -34.63 -0.61
C SER A 730 -9.64 -33.31 -0.30
N GLY A 731 -10.86 -33.33 0.24
CA GLY A 731 -11.68 -32.12 0.38
C GLY A 731 -12.17 -31.56 -0.95
N ALA A 732 -12.33 -32.42 -1.96
CA ALA A 732 -12.72 -32.01 -3.29
C ALA A 732 -14.12 -31.37 -3.32
N LEU A 733 -14.29 -30.36 -4.19
CA LEU A 733 -15.56 -29.67 -4.43
C LEU A 733 -16.02 -29.87 -5.87
N VAL A 734 -17.33 -30.09 -6.04
CA VAL A 734 -18.04 -29.84 -7.30
C VAL A 734 -18.45 -28.37 -7.31
N ALA A 735 -17.55 -27.53 -7.83
CA ALA A 735 -17.62 -26.08 -7.81
C ALA A 735 -18.45 -25.51 -8.95
N TYR A 736 -19.29 -24.54 -8.64
CA TYR A 736 -20.09 -23.76 -9.59
C TYR A 736 -19.80 -22.25 -9.54
N ALA A 737 -18.98 -21.81 -8.58
CA ALA A 737 -18.56 -20.42 -8.46
C ALA A 737 -17.06 -20.30 -8.12
N MET A 738 -16.46 -19.20 -8.57
CA MET A 738 -15.06 -18.83 -8.41
C MET A 738 -14.98 -17.35 -8.04
N ASN A 739 -14.32 -17.04 -6.92
CA ASN A 739 -14.18 -15.68 -6.37
C ASN A 739 -15.54 -14.98 -6.16
N GLY A 740 -16.54 -15.72 -5.68
CA GLY A 740 -17.90 -15.21 -5.44
C GLY A 740 -18.81 -15.11 -6.67
N GLU A 741 -18.27 -15.30 -7.88
CA GLU A 741 -19.01 -15.18 -9.14
C GLU A 741 -19.20 -16.55 -9.82
N PRO A 742 -20.17 -16.71 -10.73
CA PRO A 742 -20.27 -17.91 -11.57
C PRO A 742 -18.95 -18.20 -12.31
N LEU A 743 -18.63 -19.48 -12.52
CA LEU A 743 -17.41 -19.87 -13.22
C LEU A 743 -17.30 -19.18 -14.60
N PRO A 744 -16.16 -18.55 -14.92
CA PRO A 744 -15.89 -18.12 -16.29
C PRO A 744 -15.81 -19.32 -17.25
N LEU A 745 -16.12 -19.09 -18.52
CA LEU A 745 -16.18 -20.15 -19.53
C LEU A 745 -14.88 -20.98 -19.61
N GLN A 746 -13.73 -20.31 -19.64
CA GLN A 746 -12.39 -20.93 -19.72
C GLN A 746 -12.03 -21.75 -18.46
N HIS A 747 -12.70 -21.51 -17.34
CA HIS A 747 -12.46 -22.17 -16.06
C HIS A 747 -13.51 -23.22 -15.71
N GLY A 748 -14.36 -23.61 -16.66
CA GLY A 748 -15.22 -24.80 -16.52
C GLY A 748 -16.70 -24.51 -16.32
N ARG A 749 -17.22 -23.35 -16.76
CA ARG A 749 -18.66 -23.04 -16.66
C ARG A 749 -19.54 -24.16 -17.25
N PRO A 750 -20.63 -24.59 -16.58
CA PRO A 750 -21.14 -24.08 -15.30
C PRO A 750 -20.55 -24.76 -14.06
N VAL A 751 -19.94 -25.93 -14.20
CA VAL A 751 -19.47 -26.74 -13.07
C VAL A 751 -18.12 -27.38 -13.36
N ARG A 752 -17.24 -27.39 -12.37
CA ARG A 752 -15.95 -28.09 -12.40
C ARG A 752 -15.69 -28.85 -11.11
N LEU A 753 -14.78 -29.82 -11.17
CA LEU A 753 -14.15 -30.37 -9.98
C LEU A 753 -12.98 -29.48 -9.53
N ILE A 754 -12.82 -29.34 -8.21
CA ILE A 754 -11.64 -28.77 -7.54
C ILE A 754 -11.09 -29.80 -6.56
N VAL A 755 -9.83 -30.19 -6.72
CA VAL A 755 -9.14 -31.14 -5.84
C VAL A 755 -7.96 -30.41 -5.19
N PRO A 756 -8.14 -29.84 -3.98
CA PRO A 756 -7.19 -28.90 -3.41
C PRO A 756 -5.88 -29.58 -3.01
N GLY A 757 -4.74 -28.91 -3.26
CA GLY A 757 -3.39 -29.45 -3.02
C GLY A 757 -2.89 -30.48 -4.03
N TRP A 758 -3.73 -30.95 -4.97
CA TRP A 758 -3.31 -31.78 -6.09
C TRP A 758 -2.98 -30.91 -7.30
N TYR A 759 -2.14 -31.42 -8.21
CA TYR A 759 -1.97 -30.76 -9.51
C TYR A 759 -3.30 -30.70 -10.25
N SER A 760 -3.56 -29.58 -10.91
CA SER A 760 -4.88 -29.20 -11.45
C SER A 760 -5.41 -30.11 -12.54
N VAL A 761 -4.60 -31.04 -13.05
CA VAL A 761 -5.10 -32.11 -13.93
C VAL A 761 -6.22 -32.89 -13.24
N ALA A 762 -6.17 -33.08 -11.92
CA ALA A 762 -7.24 -33.74 -11.17
C ALA A 762 -8.53 -32.90 -11.09
N SER A 763 -8.47 -31.59 -11.32
CA SER A 763 -9.59 -30.64 -11.21
C SER A 763 -10.30 -30.45 -12.56
N VAL A 764 -11.05 -31.49 -12.98
CA VAL A 764 -11.74 -31.58 -14.28
C VAL A 764 -12.71 -30.41 -14.51
N LYS A 765 -12.61 -29.76 -15.68
CA LYS A 765 -13.48 -28.65 -16.09
C LYS A 765 -14.68 -29.14 -16.91
N TRP A 766 -15.72 -28.32 -16.97
CA TRP A 766 -16.95 -28.61 -17.74
C TRP A 766 -17.51 -29.99 -17.38
N LEU A 767 -17.55 -30.28 -16.09
CA LEU A 767 -17.84 -31.59 -15.54
C LEU A 767 -19.28 -31.98 -15.88
N THR A 768 -19.50 -33.11 -16.54
CA THR A 768 -20.84 -33.60 -16.89
C THR A 768 -21.18 -34.95 -16.27
N GLU A 769 -20.16 -35.77 -15.97
CA GLU A 769 -20.37 -37.12 -15.45
C GLU A 769 -19.40 -37.41 -14.29
N ILE A 770 -19.94 -38.00 -13.23
CA ILE A 770 -19.21 -38.66 -12.14
C ILE A 770 -19.62 -40.14 -12.15
N GLU A 771 -18.69 -41.04 -12.43
CA GLU A 771 -18.96 -42.48 -12.48
C GLU A 771 -18.14 -43.21 -11.41
N VAL A 772 -18.79 -44.02 -10.59
CA VAL A 772 -18.11 -44.89 -9.63
C VAL A 772 -17.90 -46.25 -10.26
N ILE A 773 -16.66 -46.74 -10.25
CA ILE A 773 -16.27 -48.02 -10.86
C ILE A 773 -15.58 -48.95 -9.85
N GLY A 774 -15.63 -50.26 -10.13
CA GLY A 774 -15.14 -51.30 -9.21
C GLY A 774 -13.69 -51.75 -9.46
N HIS A 775 -12.95 -51.02 -10.28
CA HIS A 775 -11.57 -51.33 -10.65
C HIS A 775 -10.78 -50.03 -10.90
N PRO A 776 -9.44 -50.08 -10.96
CA PRO A 776 -8.64 -48.93 -11.35
C PRO A 776 -9.05 -48.38 -12.72
N PHE A 777 -9.14 -47.05 -12.85
CA PHE A 777 -9.47 -46.38 -14.10
C PHE A 777 -8.25 -46.30 -15.04
N GLU A 778 -8.43 -46.71 -16.29
CA GLU A 778 -7.43 -46.55 -17.34
C GLU A 778 -7.96 -45.70 -18.50
N ALA A 779 -7.29 -44.58 -18.76
CA ALA A 779 -7.59 -43.69 -19.87
C ALA A 779 -6.34 -42.90 -20.29
N PHE A 780 -6.39 -42.24 -21.45
CA PHE A 780 -5.24 -41.52 -21.99
C PHE A 780 -4.64 -40.51 -21.00
N PHE A 781 -5.47 -39.62 -20.43
CA PHE A 781 -5.01 -38.64 -19.45
C PHE A 781 -4.82 -39.20 -18.04
N GLN A 782 -5.18 -40.47 -17.77
CA GLN A 782 -4.98 -41.14 -16.50
C GLN A 782 -3.68 -41.96 -16.45
N THR A 783 -3.42 -42.77 -17.49
CA THR A 783 -2.32 -43.75 -17.52
C THR A 783 -1.28 -43.51 -18.61
N LYS A 784 -1.62 -42.82 -19.72
CA LYS A 784 -0.66 -42.50 -20.80
C LYS A 784 0.02 -41.14 -20.63
N ARG A 785 -0.67 -40.17 -20.01
CA ARG A 785 -0.14 -38.86 -19.60
C ARG A 785 -0.32 -38.68 -18.09
N TYR A 786 0.29 -37.64 -17.53
CA TYR A 786 0.19 -37.26 -16.11
C TYR A 786 0.61 -38.37 -15.11
N HIS A 787 1.63 -39.13 -15.50
CA HIS A 787 2.52 -39.85 -14.60
C HIS A 787 3.93 -39.28 -14.75
N TYR A 788 4.72 -39.27 -13.69
CA TYR A 788 6.16 -39.11 -13.81
C TYR A 788 6.74 -40.37 -14.48
N GLU A 789 7.73 -40.17 -15.34
CA GLU A 789 8.52 -41.26 -15.92
C GLU A 789 9.99 -40.92 -15.72
N PHE A 790 10.56 -41.51 -14.67
CA PHE A 790 11.95 -41.32 -14.26
C PHE A 790 12.81 -42.47 -14.79
N GLU A 791 14.05 -42.14 -15.18
CA GLU A 791 15.10 -43.14 -15.35
C GLU A 791 15.91 -43.21 -14.06
N ARG A 792 15.76 -44.31 -13.31
CA ARG A 792 16.48 -44.53 -12.05
C ARG A 792 17.14 -45.91 -12.12
N ASP A 793 18.45 -45.96 -11.89
CA ASP A 793 19.24 -47.21 -11.89
C ASP A 793 19.10 -48.07 -13.16
N GLY A 794 18.86 -47.45 -14.31
CA GLY A 794 18.68 -48.13 -15.60
C GLY A 794 17.28 -48.68 -15.86
N GLU A 795 16.33 -48.44 -14.94
CA GLU A 795 14.93 -48.84 -15.05
C GLU A 795 14.00 -47.62 -15.18
N VAL A 796 12.87 -47.82 -15.86
CA VAL A 796 11.83 -46.79 -16.00
C VAL A 796 10.84 -46.91 -14.84
N VAL A 797 10.89 -45.93 -13.93
CA VAL A 797 9.97 -45.84 -12.79
C VAL A 797 8.82 -44.90 -13.13
N ARG A 798 7.58 -45.38 -13.02
CA ARG A 798 6.37 -44.59 -13.26
C ARG A 798 5.59 -44.34 -11.98
N GLU A 799 5.25 -43.08 -11.74
CA GLU A 799 4.49 -42.66 -10.55
C GLU A 799 3.36 -41.71 -10.97
N PRO A 800 2.13 -41.83 -10.44
CA PRO A 800 1.05 -40.92 -10.80
C PRO A 800 1.33 -39.49 -10.31
N VAL A 801 1.02 -38.49 -11.13
CA VAL A 801 1.07 -37.08 -10.70
C VAL A 801 -0.12 -36.81 -9.77
N ARG A 802 0.18 -36.55 -8.48
CA ARG A 802 -0.81 -36.34 -7.42
C ARG A 802 -0.66 -34.96 -6.76
N LEU A 803 -0.04 -34.90 -5.57
CA LEU A 803 0.14 -33.68 -4.77
C LEU A 803 1.10 -32.70 -5.43
N GLN A 804 0.81 -31.40 -5.27
CA GLN A 804 1.71 -30.31 -5.66
C GLN A 804 3.00 -30.39 -4.83
N ARG A 805 4.16 -30.35 -5.51
CA ARG A 805 5.46 -30.24 -4.84
C ARG A 805 5.63 -28.84 -4.26
N VAL A 806 6.32 -28.72 -3.12
CA VAL A 806 6.59 -27.42 -2.46
C VAL A 806 7.28 -26.44 -3.41
N ARG A 807 6.83 -25.18 -3.42
CA ARG A 807 7.36 -24.11 -4.26
C ARG A 807 7.30 -22.76 -3.55
N ALA A 808 8.30 -21.90 -3.83
CA ALA A 808 8.27 -20.45 -3.64
C ALA A 808 8.48 -19.76 -4.99
N LEU A 809 7.74 -18.68 -5.23
CA LEU A 809 7.90 -17.78 -6.36
C LEU A 809 8.13 -16.35 -5.88
N ILE A 810 9.10 -15.67 -6.49
CA ILE A 810 9.34 -14.24 -6.40
C ILE A 810 8.39 -13.56 -7.37
N ALA A 811 7.53 -12.70 -6.84
CA ALA A 811 6.62 -11.85 -7.61
C ALA A 811 7.18 -10.43 -7.77
N GLN A 812 7.95 -9.97 -6.77
CA GLN A 812 8.64 -8.69 -6.77
C GLN A 812 10.04 -8.86 -6.18
N PRO A 813 11.09 -8.28 -6.77
CA PRO A 813 11.13 -7.68 -8.11
C PRO A 813 10.89 -8.71 -9.23
N THR A 814 10.51 -8.25 -10.42
CA THR A 814 10.40 -9.11 -11.61
C THR A 814 11.78 -9.33 -12.25
N ASP A 815 11.90 -10.36 -13.08
CA ASP A 815 13.13 -10.61 -13.85
C ASP A 815 13.43 -9.42 -14.79
N GLY A 816 14.69 -8.97 -14.77
CA GLY A 816 15.17 -7.78 -15.46
C GLY A 816 14.85 -6.44 -14.79
N ALA A 817 14.24 -6.41 -13.60
CA ALA A 817 13.84 -5.16 -12.95
C ALA A 817 15.05 -4.27 -12.58
N TYR A 818 14.90 -2.96 -12.75
CA TYR A 818 15.87 -1.97 -12.28
C TYR A 818 15.50 -1.51 -10.87
N VAL A 819 16.46 -1.55 -9.94
CA VAL A 819 16.28 -1.15 -8.54
C VAL A 819 17.35 -0.13 -8.14
N SER A 820 16.99 0.83 -7.30
CA SER A 820 17.96 1.76 -6.73
C SER A 820 18.85 1.05 -5.70
N PRO A 821 20.14 1.45 -5.57
CA PRO A 821 20.98 1.00 -4.46
C PRO A 821 20.33 1.28 -3.11
N GLY A 822 20.44 0.34 -2.18
CA GLY A 822 19.92 0.44 -0.82
C GLY A 822 18.91 -0.64 -0.48
N ASP A 823 17.88 -0.29 0.29
CA ASP A 823 16.89 -1.27 0.75
C ASP A 823 15.90 -1.64 -0.37
N ILE A 824 15.84 -2.94 -0.68
CA ILE A 824 14.89 -3.54 -1.61
C ILE A 824 13.91 -4.43 -0.85
N VAL A 825 12.68 -4.52 -1.38
CA VAL A 825 11.66 -5.43 -0.86
C VAL A 825 11.50 -6.57 -1.86
N VAL A 826 11.77 -7.79 -1.41
CA VAL A 826 11.50 -9.02 -2.17
C VAL A 826 10.21 -9.62 -1.65
N ARG A 827 9.22 -9.81 -2.52
CA ARG A 827 7.91 -10.38 -2.18
C ARG A 827 7.57 -11.56 -3.08
N GLY A 828 6.79 -12.46 -2.53
CA GLY A 828 6.35 -13.62 -3.28
C GLY A 828 5.30 -14.45 -2.58
N VAL A 829 5.06 -15.60 -3.18
CA VAL A 829 4.09 -16.60 -2.72
C VAL A 829 4.78 -17.95 -2.61
N ALA A 830 4.31 -18.81 -1.72
CA ALA A 830 4.79 -20.18 -1.57
C ALA A 830 3.63 -21.14 -1.31
N TRP A 831 3.69 -22.38 -1.78
CA TRP A 831 2.64 -23.37 -1.53
C TRP A 831 3.19 -24.79 -1.55
N SER A 832 2.44 -25.73 -0.98
CA SER A 832 2.72 -27.17 -1.03
C SER A 832 1.40 -27.94 -0.95
N GLY A 833 1.29 -29.04 -1.69
CA GLY A 833 0.15 -29.95 -1.59
C GLY A 833 0.18 -30.85 -0.37
N ALA A 834 1.37 -31.07 0.22
CA ALA A 834 1.56 -31.98 1.34
C ALA A 834 1.14 -31.34 2.67
N ALA A 835 1.63 -30.14 2.97
CA ALA A 835 1.43 -29.45 4.24
C ALA A 835 1.51 -27.92 4.08
N PRO A 836 1.07 -27.12 5.07
CA PRO A 836 1.32 -25.68 5.08
C PRO A 836 2.83 -25.34 4.98
N ILE A 837 3.14 -24.15 4.47
CA ILE A 837 4.51 -23.64 4.42
C ILE A 837 5.02 -23.36 5.84
N ASP A 838 6.20 -23.89 6.16
CA ASP A 838 6.90 -23.66 7.43
C ASP A 838 7.77 -22.39 7.36
N ARG A 839 8.56 -22.26 6.30
CA ARG A 839 9.42 -21.10 6.07
C ARG A 839 9.72 -20.87 4.60
N VAL A 840 10.13 -19.63 4.30
CA VAL A 840 10.72 -19.24 3.02
C VAL A 840 12.06 -18.59 3.30
N ASP A 841 13.12 -19.05 2.61
CA ASP A 841 14.44 -18.43 2.65
C ASP A 841 14.71 -17.72 1.32
N VAL A 842 15.36 -16.56 1.38
CA VAL A 842 15.74 -15.75 0.20
C VAL A 842 17.22 -15.43 0.23
N SER A 843 17.90 -15.54 -0.92
CA SER A 843 19.30 -15.13 -1.11
C SER A 843 19.36 -14.01 -2.15
N VAL A 844 20.12 -12.96 -1.85
CA VAL A 844 20.31 -11.78 -2.71
C VAL A 844 21.80 -11.64 -3.03
N GLY A 845 22.15 -11.50 -4.31
CA GLY A 845 23.53 -11.32 -4.78
C GLY A 845 24.48 -12.47 -4.48
N GLY A 846 23.96 -13.70 -4.31
CA GLY A 846 24.75 -14.84 -3.86
C GLY A 846 25.14 -14.79 -2.37
N GLY A 847 24.55 -13.87 -1.59
CA GLY A 847 24.71 -13.80 -0.14
C GLY A 847 24.03 -14.96 0.61
N PRO A 848 24.13 -15.00 1.96
CA PRO A 848 23.51 -16.05 2.75
C PRO A 848 21.99 -16.07 2.58
N TRP A 849 21.40 -17.25 2.76
CA TRP A 849 19.95 -17.43 2.84
C TRP A 849 19.42 -16.71 4.09
N GLN A 850 18.43 -15.86 3.89
CA GLN A 850 17.78 -15.06 4.93
C GLN A 850 16.31 -15.49 5.07
N PRO A 851 15.80 -15.64 6.29
CA PRO A 851 14.41 -15.99 6.51
C PRO A 851 13.49 -14.84 6.11
N ALA A 852 12.55 -15.10 5.21
CA ALA A 852 11.48 -14.17 4.86
C ALA A 852 10.34 -14.21 5.89
N ARG A 853 9.65 -13.09 6.07
CA ARG A 853 8.44 -12.98 6.89
C ARG A 853 7.25 -13.56 6.14
N LEU A 854 6.61 -14.59 6.69
CA LEU A 854 5.32 -15.09 6.19
C LEU A 854 4.18 -14.13 6.60
N LEU A 855 3.25 -13.86 5.70
CA LEU A 855 2.13 -12.93 5.90
C LEU A 855 0.80 -13.69 6.07
N GLY A 856 0.14 -13.51 7.21
CA GLY A 856 -1.11 -14.21 7.53
C GLY A 856 -0.89 -15.63 8.09
N GLU A 857 -2.00 -16.35 8.32
CA GLU A 857 -1.94 -17.71 8.85
C GLU A 857 -1.59 -18.75 7.76
N PRO A 858 -0.63 -19.65 8.01
CA PRO A 858 -0.32 -20.75 7.10
C PRO A 858 -1.51 -21.65 6.84
N ARG A 859 -1.84 -21.86 5.56
CA ARG A 859 -2.90 -22.77 5.11
C ARG A 859 -2.33 -23.82 4.19
N ARG A 860 -2.88 -25.04 4.26
CA ARG A 860 -2.43 -26.17 3.43
C ARG A 860 -2.77 -26.01 1.95
N HIS A 861 -3.92 -25.44 1.64
CA HIS A 861 -4.48 -25.50 0.28
C HIS A 861 -4.32 -24.22 -0.53
N SER A 862 -4.01 -23.10 0.11
CA SER A 862 -3.76 -21.82 -0.54
C SER A 862 -2.29 -21.43 -0.39
N TRP A 863 -1.80 -20.62 -1.31
CA TRP A 863 -0.48 -20.04 -1.20
C TRP A 863 -0.33 -19.18 0.07
N GLN A 864 0.89 -19.14 0.56
CA GLN A 864 1.38 -18.37 1.68
C GLN A 864 2.18 -17.19 1.12
N TRP A 865 1.73 -15.98 1.43
CA TRP A 865 2.48 -14.76 1.10
C TRP A 865 3.74 -14.64 1.96
N TRP A 866 4.81 -14.11 1.39
CA TRP A 866 6.05 -13.86 2.10
C TRP A 866 6.75 -12.58 1.61
N GLU A 867 7.54 -11.96 2.47
CA GLU A 867 8.40 -10.84 2.11
C GLU A 867 9.72 -10.79 2.88
N LEU A 868 10.75 -10.24 2.25
CA LEU A 868 12.04 -9.94 2.85
C LEU A 868 12.43 -8.51 2.51
N PHE A 869 12.81 -7.75 3.54
CA PHE A 869 13.53 -6.48 3.38
C PHE A 869 15.02 -6.81 3.34
N ALA A 870 15.66 -6.57 2.21
CA ALA A 870 17.06 -6.88 1.99
C ALA A 870 17.80 -5.63 1.53
N ARG A 871 19.07 -5.50 1.90
CA ARG A 871 19.93 -4.42 1.44
C ARG A 871 20.72 -4.85 0.22
N CYS A 872 20.74 -4.01 -0.81
CA CYS A 872 21.40 -4.26 -2.09
C CYS A 872 22.14 -3.00 -2.56
N ASP A 873 23.41 -2.86 -2.16
CA ASP A 873 24.22 -1.67 -2.47
C ASP A 873 25.11 -1.81 -3.72
N ALA A 874 25.36 -3.05 -4.19
CA ALA A 874 26.29 -3.30 -5.28
C ALA A 874 25.64 -3.03 -6.65
N PRO A 875 26.17 -2.08 -7.46
CA PRO A 875 25.62 -1.78 -8.77
C PRO A 875 25.85 -2.93 -9.76
N GLY A 876 24.96 -3.06 -10.76
CA GLY A 876 25.02 -4.08 -11.79
C GLY A 876 24.04 -5.25 -11.59
N ALA A 877 24.26 -6.35 -12.31
CA ALA A 877 23.35 -7.50 -12.29
C ALA A 877 23.47 -8.28 -10.97
N VAL A 878 22.35 -8.40 -10.26
CA VAL A 878 22.22 -9.11 -8.99
C VAL A 878 21.18 -10.20 -9.12
N THR A 879 21.44 -11.38 -8.56
CA THR A 879 20.47 -12.48 -8.56
C THR A 879 19.73 -12.55 -7.23
N VAL A 880 18.42 -12.78 -7.30
CA VAL A 880 17.54 -13.02 -6.15
C VAL A 880 16.98 -14.43 -6.28
N ARG A 881 17.11 -15.24 -5.24
CA ARG A 881 16.67 -16.64 -5.21
C ARG A 881 15.75 -16.88 -4.02
N ALA A 882 14.70 -17.67 -4.19
CA ALA A 882 13.77 -18.01 -3.11
C ALA A 882 13.51 -19.52 -3.04
N ARG A 883 13.47 -20.08 -1.83
CA ARG A 883 13.11 -21.47 -1.59
C ARG A 883 12.14 -21.59 -0.41
N ALA A 884 11.14 -22.46 -0.53
CA ALA A 884 10.24 -22.81 0.56
C ALA A 884 10.56 -24.18 1.18
N THR A 885 10.25 -24.32 2.46
CA THR A 885 10.15 -25.60 3.17
C THR A 885 8.74 -25.73 3.77
N ASP A 886 8.11 -26.88 3.62
CA ASP A 886 6.79 -27.18 4.21
C ASP A 886 6.90 -27.89 5.57
N GLN A 887 5.79 -27.94 6.31
CA GLN A 887 5.74 -28.58 7.63
C GLN A 887 5.94 -30.11 7.60
N ALA A 888 5.92 -30.74 6.41
CA ALA A 888 6.27 -32.15 6.25
C ALA A 888 7.78 -32.35 5.99
N GLY A 889 8.57 -31.26 5.95
CA GLY A 889 10.01 -31.28 5.73
C GLY A 889 10.43 -31.30 4.26
N ASN A 890 9.50 -31.15 3.31
CA ASN A 890 9.85 -31.07 1.89
C ASN A 890 10.43 -29.69 1.57
N THR A 891 11.43 -29.64 0.68
CA THR A 891 12.05 -28.40 0.21
C THR A 891 12.28 -28.44 -1.31
N GLN A 892 12.46 -27.26 -1.92
CA GLN A 892 12.80 -27.14 -3.35
C GLN A 892 14.26 -27.54 -3.63
N PRO A 893 14.53 -28.26 -4.75
CA PRO A 893 15.88 -28.52 -5.23
C PRO A 893 16.44 -27.34 -6.04
N ASP A 894 17.76 -27.28 -6.24
CA ASP A 894 18.38 -26.29 -7.14
C ASP A 894 17.95 -26.50 -8.59
N GLU A 895 17.91 -27.75 -9.04
CA GLU A 895 17.48 -28.15 -10.39
C GLU A 895 16.29 -29.12 -10.32
N PRO A 896 15.39 -29.12 -11.31
CA PRO A 896 14.25 -30.02 -11.31
C PRO A 896 14.74 -31.46 -11.55
N GLU A 897 14.13 -32.43 -10.83
CA GLU A 897 14.35 -33.84 -11.12
C GLU A 897 13.80 -34.17 -12.51
N TRP A 898 14.70 -34.47 -13.44
CA TRP A 898 14.34 -34.70 -14.84
C TRP A 898 13.41 -35.91 -14.98
N ASN A 899 12.34 -35.76 -15.76
CA ASN A 899 11.43 -36.84 -16.15
C ASN A 899 10.92 -36.57 -17.56
N ARG A 900 10.63 -37.64 -18.31
CA ARG A 900 10.34 -37.58 -19.75
C ARG A 900 9.19 -36.62 -20.14
N LEU A 901 8.25 -36.37 -19.22
CA LEU A 901 7.06 -35.55 -19.49
C LEU A 901 7.14 -34.11 -18.92
N GLY A 902 8.25 -33.76 -18.26
CA GLY A 902 8.46 -32.43 -17.70
C GLY A 902 7.42 -32.03 -16.66
N TYR A 903 7.04 -32.96 -15.77
CA TYR A 903 6.08 -32.68 -14.71
C TYR A 903 6.78 -32.42 -13.36
N GLY A 904 6.13 -31.66 -12.49
CA GLY A 904 6.58 -31.44 -11.11
C GLY A 904 7.89 -30.67 -10.99
N GLY A 905 8.18 -29.77 -11.95
CA GLY A 905 9.36 -28.92 -11.92
C GLY A 905 9.26 -27.85 -10.84
N ASN A 906 9.78 -28.10 -9.65
CA ASN A 906 9.70 -27.22 -8.48
C ASN A 906 11.05 -26.60 -8.07
N ALA A 907 11.99 -26.49 -9.02
CA ALA A 907 13.30 -25.91 -8.78
C ALA A 907 13.24 -24.49 -8.20
N ILE A 908 14.29 -24.09 -7.48
CA ILE A 908 14.45 -22.74 -6.94
C ILE A 908 14.34 -21.71 -8.08
N GLN A 909 13.45 -20.73 -7.91
CA GLN A 909 13.36 -19.61 -8.86
C GLN A 909 14.54 -18.66 -8.62
N THR A 910 15.17 -18.25 -9.72
CA THR A 910 16.17 -17.20 -9.76
C THR A 910 15.61 -16.04 -10.59
N VAL A 911 15.65 -14.84 -10.03
CA VAL A 911 15.30 -13.57 -10.67
C VAL A 911 16.56 -12.74 -10.78
N SER A 912 16.86 -12.22 -11.96
CA SER A 912 17.96 -11.28 -12.18
C SER A 912 17.43 -9.86 -12.12
N ILE A 913 18.04 -8.99 -11.32
CA ILE A 913 17.74 -7.56 -11.26
C ILE A 913 18.98 -6.74 -11.60
N VAL A 914 18.77 -5.48 -11.99
CA VAL A 914 19.85 -4.53 -12.24
C VAL A 914 19.80 -3.45 -11.18
N VAL A 915 20.84 -3.35 -10.36
CA VAL A 915 21.01 -2.28 -9.38
C VAL A 915 21.68 -1.09 -10.08
N ALA A 916 21.05 0.09 -9.99
CA ALA A 916 21.48 1.30 -10.68
C ALA A 916 22.86 1.82 -10.24
#